data_AF-A0AAJ4T339-F1
#
_entry.id   AF-A0AAJ4T339-F1
#
_cell.length_a   1.000
_cell.length_b   1.000
_cell.length_c   1.000
_cell.angle_alpha   90.00
_cell.angle_beta   90.00
_cell.angle_gamma   90.00
#
_symmetry.space_group_name_H-M   'P 1'
#
loop_
_entity.id
_entity.type
_entity.pdbx_description
1 polymer ?
#
loop_
_entity_poly.entity_id
_entity_poly.type
_entity_poly.pdbx_seq_one_letter_code
_entity_poly.pdbx_strand_id
1 'polypeptide(L)'
;MSFIKQALLVLLLCAMSAAHATSIGYAATSLGGTQWRYDYTVSNTTLAVSIEEFTLFFSVGQYANLHSVSTAPGWDVLLVQPDPAIPASGYLDALALAGGIAPGATATGFSVTFDYLGAGSPGAQPFSILDPVSFIELEAGATQPAAVALPSTYWLLLAGVLAMAGLRRRQLAGAALASLLALSLCGCGGPNDPTQPPAPKVMLAGTATAVQAAGDFEVTQLEKVAEQRVSRTAWDYTYRVHIRNNSGEAASNVQAVLASVPEGSTIIDGDVLAGSIDAGATVTPDDTIIVRIERNIAFQSSGLAWTFSANAGIALDPVRPAQVVVLSLAELGFTDGADSVKASGDVTDVLLQDGSLRFSTPGDTGVDQHAQFFLSKGNSVTTLDLLIQTELPTAVETYVEPDDDGNVPATAPVLAITGLGPNNRLQATALEFRLMGAAPTSLQEDSDGLLSTPGGASVSLKQYWVFDAASNSFRISAAAMQQMLILLPNGTYEINLNFVSQDGEFTASYALIAIKSGTVLQGQLRTPAGGNATGLAGKKMLLAGYNSHQRQVAVVDATGAFHFDGVLPDTYQLTLNDLVHPGVVSVSTAVFDNSTTINVDIVYPYGPGLAQRAAPQSYAAATVTQDGAGPPARAETAAPRAVPDVTPQDDEGSKTFTATAAAQNQTISVPVSYTVPKGTKNVGVKITVSTAEYPVYTTAQSQYNDTWSYAVTGLPGVNLAATGAVNQTHYTQGSIVRTECVDVTKQTQAGALSLGGNVSATNIGDSSLATVTTVELSLVCKGLKVTQAKFSSPNKAAHPVLQPIKLTGNLPGPYVSVSQGATTATHTLPLELHYTPAAATITEVNIGISAGGGNPAFSTVNLLSQVNTKSAGKVKFPSLVLPVFAGAKLDKKAVVTVRLKGRIDNTDASSDPAEGGQVQFKGDTAYIPLYLANNEAALAARRYGARDAGGDSWATRLAIAWLAGNAYRFDDISGQHVTQTATGRSILGHSGHSDGQQIDLRYADGAGGYTDTLGGQNNGADIEKLIIAAKAEVVTNPAQKPKLAALLAWIAANRAMLAQEALPARTRVVYIGPSLVKLALVNGRFSADPADKIPGAGAWLKPMKVHIEKGHLSHWHISLTAHP
;
A
#
# COMPACT_ATOMS: atom_id res chain seq x y z
N MET A 1 -29.53 59.03 23.17
CA MET A 1 -28.56 57.95 23.53
C MET A 1 -27.60 57.53 22.39
N SER A 2 -27.77 57.99 21.15
CA SER A 2 -26.87 57.61 20.03
C SER A 2 -25.56 58.44 19.97
N PHE A 3 -25.62 59.75 20.27
CA PHE A 3 -24.45 60.65 20.18
C PHE A 3 -23.36 60.37 21.21
N ILE A 4 -23.70 59.97 22.44
CA ILE A 4 -22.71 59.64 23.47
C ILE A 4 -21.99 58.33 23.13
N LYS A 5 -22.68 57.35 22.53
CA LYS A 5 -22.04 56.09 22.08
C LYS A 5 -21.13 56.31 20.88
N GLN A 6 -21.49 57.22 19.96
CA GLN A 6 -20.64 57.58 18.82
C GLN A 6 -19.43 58.41 19.25
N ALA A 7 -19.58 59.32 20.22
CA ALA A 7 -18.46 60.05 20.81
C ALA A 7 -17.53 59.14 21.61
N LEU A 8 -18.07 58.16 22.37
CA LEU A 8 -17.27 57.17 23.08
C LEU A 8 -16.54 56.21 22.13
N LEU A 9 -17.15 55.84 21.00
CA LEU A 9 -16.52 54.99 19.98
C LEU A 9 -15.37 55.72 19.28
N VAL A 10 -15.53 57.02 18.99
CA VAL A 10 -14.44 57.86 18.45
C VAL A 10 -13.34 58.07 19.50
N LEU A 11 -13.69 58.25 20.79
CA LEU A 11 -12.69 58.33 21.86
C LEU A 11 -11.96 56.99 22.11
N LEU A 12 -12.64 55.84 21.98
CA LEU A 12 -12.03 54.51 22.09
C LEU A 12 -11.14 54.18 20.88
N LEU A 13 -11.52 54.61 19.67
CA LEU A 13 -10.69 54.47 18.46
C LEU A 13 -9.46 55.37 18.49
N CYS A 14 -9.50 56.50 19.21
CA CYS A 14 -8.35 57.37 19.45
C CYS A 14 -7.47 56.93 20.64
N ALA A 15 -7.89 55.94 21.44
CA ALA A 15 -7.16 55.43 22.60
C ALA A 15 -6.48 54.07 22.37
N MET A 16 -6.54 53.52 21.15
CA MET A 16 -5.72 52.38 20.77
C MET A 16 -4.30 52.87 20.48
N SER A 17 -3.40 52.72 21.45
CA SER A 17 -1.96 52.76 21.19
C SER A 17 -1.66 51.75 20.08
N ALA A 18 -1.16 52.21 18.93
CA ALA A 18 -0.57 51.30 17.96
C ALA A 18 0.51 50.50 18.71
N ALA A 19 0.49 49.18 18.59
CA ALA A 19 1.63 48.37 18.99
C ALA A 19 2.78 48.77 18.06
N HIS A 20 3.66 49.65 18.52
CA HIS A 20 4.81 50.10 17.75
C HIS A 20 5.89 49.04 17.86
N ALA A 21 6.13 48.24 16.81
CA ALA A 21 7.33 47.41 16.65
C ALA A 21 8.61 48.27 16.85
N THR A 22 9.72 47.67 17.27
CA THR A 22 11.02 48.35 17.22
C THR A 22 11.22 48.86 15.80
N SER A 23 11.46 50.16 15.66
CA SER A 23 11.43 50.81 14.36
C SER A 23 12.84 51.13 13.89
N ILE A 24 13.15 50.68 12.68
CA ILE A 24 14.35 51.09 11.95
C ILE A 24 13.91 52.00 10.80
N GLY A 25 14.17 53.30 10.94
CA GLY A 25 13.96 54.29 9.90
C GLY A 25 15.11 54.29 8.90
N TYR A 26 14.84 54.52 7.61
CA TYR A 26 15.86 54.70 6.57
C TYR A 26 15.63 55.97 5.74
N ALA A 27 16.72 56.59 5.29
CA ALA A 27 16.71 57.62 4.25
C ALA A 27 17.60 57.16 3.08
N ALA A 28 17.04 57.13 1.87
CA ALA A 28 17.76 56.73 0.65
C ALA A 28 18.28 57.97 -0.10
N THR A 29 19.58 58.05 -0.32
CA THR A 29 20.23 59.14 -1.07
C THR A 29 20.90 58.59 -2.32
N SER A 30 20.57 59.12 -3.51
CA SER A 30 21.28 58.76 -4.74
C SER A 30 22.65 59.45 -4.76
N LEU A 31 23.71 58.68 -5.02
CA LEU A 31 25.09 59.17 -5.15
C LEU A 31 25.53 59.32 -6.62
N GLY A 32 24.65 58.97 -7.57
CA GLY A 32 24.89 58.99 -9.01
C GLY A 32 24.97 57.59 -9.63
N GLY A 33 24.50 57.44 -10.87
CA GLY A 33 24.44 56.13 -11.54
C GLY A 33 23.53 55.14 -10.81
N THR A 34 24.02 53.91 -10.60
CA THR A 34 23.35 52.87 -9.79
C THR A 34 23.64 52.98 -8.30
N GLN A 35 24.48 53.93 -7.87
CA GLN A 35 24.96 53.98 -6.50
C GLN A 35 24.02 54.76 -5.57
N TRP A 36 23.70 54.16 -4.43
CA TRP A 36 22.82 54.73 -3.40
C TRP A 36 23.44 54.55 -2.01
N ARG A 37 23.06 55.42 -1.09
CA ARG A 37 23.36 55.30 0.34
C ARG A 37 22.08 55.25 1.15
N TYR A 38 22.01 54.31 2.09
CA TYR A 38 21.04 54.36 3.18
C TYR A 38 21.66 54.96 4.43
N ASP A 39 20.92 55.86 5.07
CA ASP A 39 21.19 56.36 6.41
C ASP A 39 20.08 55.85 7.35
N TYR A 40 20.43 55.15 8.43
CA TYR A 40 19.50 54.48 9.33
C TYR A 40 19.39 55.13 10.71
N THR A 41 18.18 55.08 11.26
CA THR A 41 17.83 55.45 12.64
C THR A 41 17.17 54.26 13.31
N VAL A 42 17.75 53.75 14.40
CA VAL A 42 17.28 52.54 15.09
C VAL A 42 16.71 52.93 16.45
N SER A 43 15.43 52.63 16.69
CA SER A 43 14.70 53.01 17.91
C SER A 43 14.15 51.78 18.63
N ASN A 44 14.62 51.49 19.84
CA ASN A 44 14.13 50.38 20.67
C ASN A 44 12.81 50.77 21.34
N THR A 45 11.69 50.45 20.71
CA THR A 45 10.35 50.85 21.18
C THR A 45 9.50 49.70 21.70
N THR A 46 9.92 48.45 21.50
CA THR A 46 9.22 47.23 21.94
C THR A 46 9.98 46.37 22.94
N LEU A 47 11.30 46.25 22.78
CA LEU A 47 12.05 45.26 23.54
C LEU A 47 12.28 45.77 24.96
N ALA A 48 12.03 44.89 25.94
CA ALA A 48 12.31 45.17 27.35
C ALA A 48 13.82 45.08 27.68
N VAL A 49 14.63 44.62 26.72
CA VAL A 49 16.08 44.51 26.78
C VAL A 49 16.72 45.49 25.79
N SER A 50 17.99 45.81 25.99
CA SER A 50 18.74 46.64 25.02
C SER A 50 18.87 45.92 23.68
N ILE A 51 18.82 46.66 22.57
CA ILE A 51 19.25 46.13 21.27
C ILE A 51 20.76 46.09 21.29
N GLU A 52 21.34 44.90 21.34
CA GLU A 52 22.78 44.68 21.36
C GLU A 52 23.32 44.23 20.00
N GLU A 53 22.51 43.55 19.18
CA GLU A 53 22.85 43.22 17.79
C GLU A 53 21.63 43.38 16.88
N PHE A 54 21.83 43.97 15.69
CA PHE A 54 20.81 44.00 14.64
C PHE A 54 21.43 43.81 13.25
N THR A 55 20.67 43.20 12.36
CA THR A 55 21.08 42.84 11.01
C THR A 55 20.09 43.40 9.99
N LEU A 56 20.59 44.06 8.96
CA LEU A 56 19.82 44.59 7.82
C LEU A 56 20.15 43.78 6.58
N PHE A 57 19.13 43.27 5.89
CA PHE A 57 19.30 42.36 4.75
C PHE A 57 19.12 43.07 3.40
N PHE A 58 20.00 42.73 2.46
CA PHE A 58 20.06 43.24 1.09
C PHE A 58 19.88 42.07 0.13
N SER A 59 18.71 42.00 -0.52
CA SER A 59 18.31 40.87 -1.37
C SER A 59 19.23 40.68 -2.59
N VAL A 60 19.48 39.42 -2.92
CA VAL A 60 20.19 39.01 -4.14
C VAL A 60 19.44 39.51 -5.37
N GLY A 61 20.18 40.03 -6.35
CA GLY A 61 19.63 40.52 -7.62
C GLY A 61 19.03 41.93 -7.57
N GLN A 62 18.86 42.53 -6.39
CA GLN A 62 18.42 43.94 -6.24
C GLN A 62 19.54 44.84 -5.71
N TYR A 63 20.49 44.29 -4.97
CA TYR A 63 21.60 45.02 -4.37
C TYR A 63 22.93 44.34 -4.73
N ALA A 64 23.98 45.13 -4.94
CA ALA A 64 25.34 44.67 -5.17
C ALA A 64 26.35 45.66 -4.58
N ASN A 65 27.62 45.26 -4.46
CA ASN A 65 28.73 46.12 -4.05
C ASN A 65 28.44 46.92 -2.76
N LEU A 66 28.01 46.25 -1.69
CA LEU A 66 27.82 46.91 -0.39
C LEU A 66 29.18 47.41 0.13
N HIS A 67 29.32 48.69 0.48
CA HIS A 67 30.57 49.27 0.97
C HIS A 67 30.34 50.59 1.73
N SER A 68 31.43 51.26 2.13
CA SER A 68 31.40 52.59 2.75
C SER A 68 30.40 52.70 3.91
N VAL A 69 30.62 51.88 4.95
CA VAL A 69 29.77 51.84 6.14
C VAL A 69 30.17 52.93 7.13
N SER A 70 29.18 53.58 7.72
CA SER A 70 29.38 54.41 8.93
C SER A 70 28.63 53.78 10.10
N THR A 71 29.13 53.97 11.32
CA THR A 71 28.55 53.39 12.53
C THR A 71 28.39 54.45 13.61
N ALA A 72 27.44 54.23 14.52
CA ALA A 72 27.38 55.00 15.75
C ALA A 72 28.60 54.66 16.65
N PRO A 73 29.12 55.61 17.45
CA PRO A 73 30.21 55.33 18.38
C PRO A 73 29.89 54.14 19.31
N GLY A 74 30.84 53.23 19.47
CA GLY A 74 30.67 52.02 20.30
C GLY A 74 30.00 50.84 19.61
N TRP A 75 29.80 50.89 18.29
CA TRP A 75 29.26 49.79 17.49
C TRP A 75 30.29 49.27 16.49
N ASP A 76 30.45 47.95 16.45
CA ASP A 76 31.18 47.22 15.43
C ASP A 76 30.23 46.75 14.33
N VAL A 77 30.60 46.95 13.08
CA VAL A 77 29.75 46.56 11.95
C VAL A 77 30.50 45.64 11.00
N LEU A 78 29.85 44.52 10.71
CA LEU A 78 30.23 43.55 9.69
C LEU A 78 29.37 43.77 8.46
N LEU A 79 29.98 43.75 7.28
CA LEU A 79 29.29 43.86 6.01
C LEU A 79 29.58 42.64 5.15
N VAL A 80 28.52 41.98 4.68
CA VAL A 80 28.57 40.78 3.86
C VAL A 80 27.84 41.04 2.54
N GLN A 81 28.46 40.67 1.42
CA GLN A 81 27.88 40.86 0.09
C GLN A 81 26.69 39.91 -0.15
N PRO A 82 25.69 40.31 -0.96
CA PRO A 82 24.75 39.37 -1.54
C PRO A 82 25.49 38.35 -2.40
N ASP A 83 25.17 37.06 -2.21
CA ASP A 83 25.85 35.96 -2.88
C ASP A 83 24.84 35.18 -3.75
N PRO A 84 24.91 35.32 -5.08
CA PRO A 84 24.06 34.56 -6.00
C PRO A 84 24.39 33.07 -6.08
N ALA A 85 25.62 32.65 -5.75
CA ALA A 85 26.05 31.24 -5.84
C ALA A 85 25.41 30.38 -4.75
N ILE A 86 25.04 31.02 -3.63
CA ILE A 86 24.24 30.45 -2.54
C ILE A 86 23.14 31.46 -2.23
N PRO A 87 22.06 31.49 -3.01
CA PRO A 87 21.15 32.63 -3.20
C PRO A 87 20.61 33.16 -1.88
N ALA A 88 21.40 34.02 -1.26
CA ALA A 88 21.21 34.49 0.10
C ALA A 88 21.69 35.93 0.17
N SER A 89 20.88 36.72 0.87
CA SER A 89 21.02 38.16 0.99
C SER A 89 22.39 38.56 1.52
N GLY A 90 22.86 39.72 1.07
CA GLY A 90 23.92 40.43 1.77
C GLY A 90 23.35 40.98 3.06
N TYR A 91 24.22 41.36 3.99
CA TYR A 91 23.77 41.98 5.21
C TYR A 91 24.77 42.95 5.79
N LEU A 92 24.22 43.98 6.45
CA LEU A 92 24.93 44.81 7.41
C LEU A 92 24.55 44.31 8.79
N ASP A 93 25.53 43.91 9.58
CA ASP A 93 25.34 43.37 10.91
C ASP A 93 26.07 44.23 11.94
N ALA A 94 25.32 44.86 12.84
CA ALA A 94 25.83 45.81 13.81
C ALA A 94 25.74 45.25 15.24
N LEU A 95 26.89 45.15 15.91
CA LEU A 95 27.05 44.65 17.28
C LEU A 95 27.52 45.79 18.20
N ALA A 96 26.85 45.97 19.33
CA ALA A 96 27.26 46.91 20.36
C ALA A 96 28.49 46.39 21.12
N LEU A 97 29.54 47.21 21.23
CA LEU A 97 30.76 46.88 21.99
C LEU A 97 30.63 47.18 23.49
N ALA A 98 29.68 48.04 23.86
CA ALA A 98 29.29 48.30 25.25
C ALA A 98 27.93 49.01 25.31
N GLY A 99 26.97 48.43 26.05
CA GLY A 99 25.70 49.08 26.45
C GLY A 99 24.84 49.57 25.28
N GLY A 100 24.23 48.65 24.53
CA GLY A 100 23.45 48.90 23.29
C GLY A 100 22.25 49.85 23.42
N ILE A 101 21.27 49.76 22.50
CA ILE A 101 20.15 50.71 22.48
C ILE A 101 19.15 50.32 23.57
N ALA A 102 19.20 51.00 24.71
CA ALA A 102 18.30 50.76 25.85
C ALA A 102 16.81 50.91 25.46
N PRO A 103 15.88 50.27 26.18
CA PRO A 103 14.44 50.46 25.96
C PRO A 103 14.03 51.93 25.97
N GLY A 104 13.36 52.38 24.92
CA GLY A 104 12.96 53.76 24.68
C GLY A 104 14.03 54.67 24.06
N ALA A 105 15.26 54.20 23.87
CA ALA A 105 16.35 54.97 23.26
C ALA A 105 16.38 54.84 21.73
N THR A 106 17.08 55.77 21.08
CA THR A 106 17.28 55.81 19.63
C THR A 106 18.74 56.08 19.30
N ALA A 107 19.29 55.35 18.32
CA ALA A 107 20.62 55.56 17.79
C ALA A 107 20.58 55.91 16.30
N THR A 108 21.48 56.81 15.90
CA THR A 108 21.66 57.28 14.51
C THR A 108 23.13 57.19 14.11
N GLY A 109 23.41 57.18 12.81
CA GLY A 109 24.79 57.20 12.30
C GLY A 109 25.21 55.89 11.61
N PHE A 110 24.31 54.93 11.52
CA PHE A 110 24.49 53.74 10.69
C PHE A 110 24.20 54.10 9.23
N SER A 111 25.15 53.83 8.33
CA SER A 111 24.93 54.02 6.90
C SER A 111 25.60 52.92 6.11
N VAL A 112 25.10 52.66 4.90
CA VAL A 112 25.72 51.75 3.93
C VAL A 112 25.52 52.26 2.51
N THR A 113 26.57 52.17 1.71
CA THR A 113 26.53 52.48 0.28
C THR A 113 26.46 51.18 -0.53
N PHE A 114 25.72 51.18 -1.63
CA PHE A 114 25.51 50.00 -2.47
C PHE A 114 25.16 50.40 -3.91
N ASP A 115 25.27 49.44 -4.82
CA ASP A 115 24.70 49.52 -6.15
C ASP A 115 23.30 48.91 -6.17
N TYR A 116 22.31 49.69 -6.62
CA TYR A 116 20.94 49.24 -6.79
C TYR A 116 20.71 48.75 -8.22
N LEU A 117 20.27 47.50 -8.34
CA LEU A 117 20.02 46.82 -9.60
C LEU A 117 18.52 46.81 -10.00
N GLY A 118 17.64 47.28 -9.10
CA GLY A 118 16.20 47.37 -9.34
C GLY A 118 15.79 48.64 -10.11
N ALA A 119 14.52 48.71 -10.49
CA ALA A 119 13.95 49.89 -11.12
C ALA A 119 13.55 50.95 -10.08
N GLY A 120 13.91 52.21 -10.33
CA GLY A 120 13.53 53.34 -9.48
C GLY A 120 14.44 53.54 -8.26
N SER A 121 13.87 54.07 -7.16
CA SER A 121 14.58 54.24 -5.89
C SER A 121 14.50 52.96 -5.05
N PRO A 122 15.56 52.62 -4.30
CA PRO A 122 15.56 51.43 -3.47
C PRO A 122 14.58 51.58 -2.28
N GLY A 123 13.93 50.47 -1.91
CA GLY A 123 12.78 50.43 -0.98
C GLY A 123 13.14 50.05 0.46
N ALA A 124 12.21 49.47 1.22
CA ALA A 124 12.49 48.99 2.58
C ALA A 124 13.41 47.74 2.59
N GLN A 125 14.23 47.58 3.64
CA GLN A 125 15.05 46.39 3.89
C GLN A 125 14.41 45.55 5.00
N PRO A 126 14.41 44.21 4.91
CA PRO A 126 14.18 43.37 6.07
C PRO A 126 15.27 43.58 7.12
N PHE A 127 14.92 43.45 8.40
CA PHE A 127 15.87 43.44 9.50
C PHE A 127 15.51 42.38 10.56
N SER A 128 16.52 41.95 11.30
CA SER A 128 16.39 41.12 12.51
C SER A 128 17.19 41.73 13.65
N ILE A 129 16.70 41.56 14.87
CA ILE A 129 17.36 41.91 16.14
C ILE A 129 17.64 40.60 16.86
N LEU A 130 18.87 40.44 17.33
CA LEU A 130 19.39 39.15 17.79
C LEU A 130 19.96 39.29 19.20
N ASP A 131 19.90 38.19 19.95
CA ASP A 131 20.75 38.01 21.12
C ASP A 131 22.19 37.71 20.65
N PRO A 132 23.20 38.51 21.04
CA PRO A 132 24.56 38.43 20.48
C PRO A 132 25.35 37.19 20.92
N VAL A 133 24.83 36.39 21.86
CA VAL A 133 25.49 35.18 22.36
C VAL A 133 24.89 33.93 21.74
N SER A 134 23.57 33.84 21.72
CA SER A 134 22.82 32.67 21.24
C SER A 134 22.37 32.78 19.79
N PHE A 135 22.46 33.96 19.17
CA PHE A 135 21.92 34.28 17.84
C PHE A 135 20.43 33.98 17.68
N ILE A 136 19.69 33.90 18.79
CA ILE A 136 18.23 33.79 18.78
C ILE A 136 17.65 35.13 18.32
N GLU A 137 16.75 35.08 17.33
CA GLU A 137 16.00 36.25 16.87
C GLU A 137 15.02 36.71 17.96
N LEU A 138 15.21 37.94 18.43
CA LEU A 138 14.36 38.60 19.42
C LEU A 138 13.18 39.30 18.75
N GLU A 139 13.43 39.91 17.58
CA GLU A 139 12.44 40.62 16.78
C GLU A 139 12.88 40.73 15.33
N ALA A 140 11.94 40.77 14.38
CA ALA A 140 12.22 41.02 12.97
C ALA A 140 11.15 41.91 12.33
N GLY A 141 11.54 42.66 11.31
CA GLY A 141 10.67 43.61 10.66
C GLY A 141 11.18 44.08 9.29
N ALA A 142 10.59 45.17 8.79
CA ALA A 142 11.06 45.88 7.61
C ALA A 142 11.30 47.35 7.98
N THR A 143 12.34 47.94 7.41
CA THR A 143 12.67 49.35 7.65
C THR A 143 11.58 50.27 7.10
N GLN A 144 11.42 51.45 7.68
CA GLN A 144 10.41 52.43 7.28
C GLN A 144 11.07 53.70 6.74
N PRO A 145 10.52 54.35 5.70
CA PRO A 145 11.05 55.63 5.25
C PRO A 145 11.03 56.64 6.40
N ALA A 146 12.12 57.39 6.60
CA ALA A 146 12.16 58.47 7.58
C ALA A 146 11.01 59.46 7.32
N ALA A 147 10.17 59.72 8.33
CA ALA A 147 8.99 60.56 8.17
C ALA A 147 9.41 61.99 7.75
N VAL A 148 9.04 62.40 6.53
CA VAL A 148 9.11 63.81 6.14
C VAL A 148 8.04 64.55 6.93
N ALA A 149 8.44 65.51 7.77
CA ALA A 149 7.51 66.34 8.54
C ALA A 149 6.56 67.09 7.58
N LEU A 150 5.31 66.64 7.48
CA LEU A 150 4.24 67.38 6.80
C LEU A 150 3.52 68.28 7.82
N PRO A 151 3.22 69.55 7.50
CA PRO A 151 2.51 70.42 8.41
C PRO A 151 1.07 69.93 8.64
N SER A 152 0.82 69.45 9.86
CA SER A 152 -0.46 69.41 10.58
C SER A 152 -1.75 69.29 9.75
N THR A 153 -2.02 68.09 9.26
CA THR A 153 -3.32 67.67 8.69
C THR A 153 -4.51 67.87 9.66
N TYR A 154 -4.25 67.96 10.96
CA TYR A 154 -5.24 68.25 11.99
C TYR A 154 -5.91 69.63 11.82
N TRP A 155 -5.20 70.65 11.32
CA TRP A 155 -5.81 71.97 11.08
C TRP A 155 -6.71 71.99 9.84
N LEU A 156 -6.42 71.17 8.83
CA LEU A 156 -7.27 71.02 7.63
C LEU A 156 -8.57 70.26 7.95
N LEU A 157 -8.49 69.24 8.81
CA LEU A 157 -9.66 68.52 9.31
C LEU A 157 -10.52 69.40 10.22
N LEU A 158 -9.90 70.19 11.11
CA LEU A 158 -10.62 71.16 11.94
C LEU A 158 -11.28 72.26 11.08
N ALA A 159 -10.59 72.76 10.06
CA ALA A 159 -11.15 73.74 9.12
C ALA A 159 -12.32 73.15 8.30
N GLY A 160 -12.23 71.88 7.87
CA GLY A 160 -13.31 71.18 7.17
C GLY A 160 -14.54 70.96 8.04
N VAL A 161 -14.37 70.61 9.32
CA VAL A 161 -15.47 70.43 10.27
C VAL A 161 -16.10 71.78 10.64
N LEU A 162 -15.30 72.85 10.77
CA LEU A 162 -15.81 74.21 11.00
C LEU A 162 -16.55 74.78 9.78
N ALA A 163 -16.09 74.48 8.55
CA ALA A 163 -16.80 74.83 7.31
C ALA A 163 -18.15 74.10 7.19
N MET A 164 -18.19 72.81 7.55
CA MET A 164 -19.40 72.00 7.58
C MET A 164 -20.40 72.42 8.67
N ALA A 165 -19.91 72.95 9.79
CA ALA A 165 -20.75 73.56 10.83
C ALA A 165 -21.29 74.95 10.42
N GLY A 166 -20.54 75.72 9.62
CA GLY A 166 -20.95 77.02 9.08
C GLY A 166 -21.99 76.95 7.95
N LEU A 167 -22.04 75.84 7.20
CA LEU A 167 -22.93 75.66 6.05
C LEU A 167 -24.33 75.12 6.40
N ARG A 168 -24.63 74.80 7.68
CA ARG A 168 -25.98 74.37 8.12
C ARG A 168 -27.00 75.49 8.33
N ARG A 169 -26.68 76.74 7.96
CA ARG A 169 -27.64 77.86 7.92
C ARG A 169 -27.81 78.41 6.50
N ARG A 170 -28.44 77.64 5.60
CA ARG A 170 -29.30 78.13 4.51
C ARG A 170 -30.02 76.95 3.81
N GLN A 171 -31.34 76.98 3.98
CA GLN A 171 -32.43 76.25 3.29
C GLN A 171 -32.35 76.41 1.75
N LEU A 172 -33.03 75.71 0.83
CA LEU A 172 -34.04 74.64 0.71
C LEU A 172 -34.22 74.37 -0.81
N ALA A 173 -34.93 73.28 -1.19
CA ALA A 173 -35.41 72.86 -2.54
C ALA A 173 -34.37 72.12 -3.41
N GLY A 174 -34.56 70.86 -3.84
CA GLY A 174 -35.71 70.14 -4.43
C GLY A 174 -35.41 69.97 -5.94
N ALA A 175 -35.35 68.81 -6.60
CA ALA A 175 -35.79 67.44 -6.33
C ALA A 175 -34.96 66.41 -7.15
N ALA A 176 -34.89 65.18 -6.61
CA ALA A 176 -34.81 63.85 -7.25
C ALA A 176 -33.85 63.57 -8.44
N LEU A 177 -32.77 62.83 -8.17
CA LEU A 177 -32.52 61.52 -8.79
C LEU A 177 -31.65 60.67 -7.84
N ALA A 178 -32.23 59.62 -7.27
CA ALA A 178 -31.55 58.65 -6.43
C ALA A 178 -31.41 57.34 -7.21
N SER A 179 -30.19 56.98 -7.59
CA SER A 179 -29.76 55.66 -8.05
C SER A 179 -28.23 55.61 -7.96
N LEU A 180 -27.68 54.52 -7.44
CA LEU A 180 -26.25 54.17 -7.30
C LEU A 180 -25.56 54.53 -5.97
N LEU A 181 -25.96 53.81 -4.92
CA LEU A 181 -25.04 53.32 -3.89
C LEU A 181 -24.89 51.80 -4.09
N ALA A 182 -23.67 51.30 -3.88
CA ALA A 182 -23.24 49.89 -3.84
C ALA A 182 -22.98 49.19 -5.20
N LEU A 183 -21.71 49.22 -5.65
CA LEU A 183 -20.87 48.07 -6.04
C LEU A 183 -19.62 48.56 -6.84
N SER A 184 -18.45 48.61 -6.18
CA SER A 184 -17.10 48.33 -6.73
C SER A 184 -15.99 48.95 -5.85
N LEU A 185 -15.87 48.43 -4.64
CA LEU A 185 -14.61 48.42 -3.88
C LEU A 185 -14.27 46.94 -3.68
N CYS A 186 -13.54 46.34 -4.63
CA CYS A 186 -12.65 45.21 -4.32
C CYS A 186 -11.50 45.82 -3.49
N GLY A 187 -11.11 45.34 -2.33
CA GLY A 187 -11.36 44.04 -1.72
C GLY A 187 -10.04 43.30 -1.53
N CYS A 188 -9.15 43.83 -0.69
CA CYS A 188 -8.05 43.07 -0.07
C CYS A 188 -7.84 43.59 1.35
N GLY A 189 -8.57 42.99 2.30
CA GLY A 189 -8.29 43.00 3.73
C GLY A 189 -8.58 41.59 4.23
N GLY A 190 -7.56 40.89 4.74
CA GLY A 190 -7.66 39.50 5.18
C GLY A 190 -8.30 39.32 6.56
N PRO A 191 -8.13 38.14 7.16
CA PRO A 191 -7.82 38.09 8.59
C PRO A 191 -6.58 37.24 8.87
N ASN A 192 -5.66 37.84 9.63
CA ASN A 192 -4.68 37.10 10.42
C ASN A 192 -5.44 36.40 11.56
N ASP A 193 -5.39 35.08 11.56
CA ASP A 193 -5.79 34.22 12.67
C ASP A 193 -4.66 34.21 13.73
N PRO A 194 -4.93 34.52 15.01
CA PRO A 194 -3.91 34.52 16.06
C PRO A 194 -3.60 33.12 16.63
N THR A 195 -4.02 32.02 15.98
CA THR A 195 -3.77 30.65 16.45
C THR A 195 -2.67 29.88 15.70
N GLN A 196 -1.91 30.54 14.83
CA GLN A 196 -0.80 29.91 14.12
C GLN A 196 0.52 30.08 14.92
N PRO A 197 1.28 29.00 15.24
CA PRO A 197 2.67 29.16 15.67
C PRO A 197 3.43 29.91 14.56
N PRO A 198 4.40 30.77 14.90
CA PRO A 198 5.09 31.59 13.91
C PRO A 198 5.71 30.69 12.84
N ALA A 199 5.29 30.88 11.59
CA ALA A 199 5.91 30.21 10.45
C ALA A 199 7.37 30.66 10.35
N PRO A 200 8.34 29.76 10.11
CA PRO A 200 9.67 30.19 9.68
C PRO A 200 9.49 30.95 8.36
N LYS A 201 9.84 32.23 8.35
CA LYS A 201 9.74 33.07 7.15
C LYS A 201 10.79 32.60 6.15
N VAL A 202 10.36 31.77 5.21
CA VAL A 202 11.07 31.46 3.98
C VAL A 202 11.35 32.77 3.24
N MET A 203 12.60 33.26 3.30
CA MET A 203 13.11 34.12 2.23
C MET A 203 13.06 33.30 0.94
N LEU A 204 12.48 33.86 -0.13
CA LEU A 204 12.26 33.21 -1.44
C LEU A 204 13.25 32.07 -1.74
N ALA A 205 12.71 30.89 -2.06
CA ALA A 205 13.47 29.73 -2.54
C ALA A 205 14.34 30.15 -3.74
N GLY A 206 15.62 30.39 -3.48
CA GLY A 206 16.61 30.59 -4.51
C GLY A 206 17.23 29.24 -4.87
N THR A 207 17.41 29.00 -6.16
CA THR A 207 18.11 27.83 -6.68
C THR A 207 19.60 28.17 -6.83
N ALA A 208 20.48 27.35 -6.25
CA ALA A 208 21.90 27.41 -6.56
C ALA A 208 22.16 26.47 -7.75
N THR A 209 22.68 27.02 -8.86
CA THR A 209 23.13 26.22 -10.00
C THR A 209 24.51 25.64 -9.69
N ALA A 210 24.54 24.53 -8.96
CA ALA A 210 25.71 23.67 -8.88
C ALA A 210 25.52 22.52 -9.87
N VAL A 211 26.09 22.68 -11.06
CA VAL A 211 26.14 21.62 -12.08
C VAL A 211 27.46 20.91 -11.92
N GLN A 212 27.43 19.66 -11.46
CA GLN A 212 28.64 18.88 -11.27
C GLN A 212 28.43 17.41 -11.61
N ALA A 213 29.09 16.99 -12.70
CA ALA A 213 29.12 15.61 -13.15
C ALA A 213 30.23 14.82 -12.43
N ALA A 214 29.90 13.59 -12.03
CA ALA A 214 30.85 12.62 -11.52
C ALA A 214 30.51 11.24 -12.09
N GLY A 215 31.22 10.87 -13.17
CA GLY A 215 30.96 9.63 -13.91
C GLY A 215 29.61 9.68 -14.63
N ASP A 216 28.78 8.67 -14.38
CA ASP A 216 27.46 8.49 -14.99
C ASP A 216 26.35 9.36 -14.36
N PHE A 217 26.62 10.01 -13.23
CA PHE A 217 25.64 10.84 -12.51
C PHE A 217 26.07 12.29 -12.42
N GLU A 218 25.08 13.16 -12.25
CA GLU A 218 25.28 14.60 -12.18
C GLU A 218 24.35 15.21 -11.14
N VAL A 219 24.91 16.02 -10.23
CA VAL A 219 24.11 16.97 -9.46
C VAL A 219 23.81 18.16 -10.37
N THR A 220 22.54 18.37 -10.66
CA THR A 220 22.08 19.41 -11.59
C THR A 220 21.69 20.70 -10.87
N GLN A 221 21.26 20.60 -9.61
CA GLN A 221 20.78 21.73 -8.84
C GLN A 221 20.86 21.46 -7.32
N LEU A 222 21.17 22.50 -6.55
CA LEU A 222 20.96 22.56 -5.11
C LEU A 222 19.82 23.55 -4.81
N GLU A 223 18.74 23.04 -4.25
CA GLU A 223 17.56 23.82 -3.89
C GLU A 223 17.58 24.12 -2.39
N LYS A 224 17.72 25.40 -2.02
CA LYS A 224 17.75 25.80 -0.61
C LYS A 224 16.37 25.63 0.02
N VAL A 225 16.30 24.83 1.08
CA VAL A 225 15.06 24.55 1.83
C VAL A 225 15.00 25.38 3.12
N ALA A 226 16.13 25.51 3.81
CA ALA A 226 16.23 26.26 5.06
C ALA A 226 17.62 26.89 5.21
N GLU A 227 17.72 27.91 6.07
CA GLU A 227 18.98 28.49 6.52
C GLU A 227 18.87 28.86 8.00
N GLN A 228 19.98 28.75 8.73
CA GLN A 228 20.07 29.10 10.14
C GLN A 228 21.39 29.80 10.42
N ARG A 229 21.33 30.93 11.15
CA ARG A 229 22.54 31.65 11.57
C ARG A 229 23.22 30.92 12.73
N VAL A 230 24.54 30.80 12.68
CA VAL A 230 25.38 30.14 13.70
C VAL A 230 26.32 31.13 14.38
N SER A 231 26.83 32.09 13.61
CA SER A 231 27.64 33.19 14.13
C SER A 231 27.41 34.46 13.32
N ARG A 232 28.19 35.52 13.61
CA ARG A 232 28.11 36.75 12.81
C ARG A 232 28.42 36.51 11.33
N THR A 233 29.27 35.54 11.01
CA THR A 233 29.67 35.17 9.64
C THR A 233 29.22 33.78 9.20
N ALA A 234 28.99 32.83 10.12
CA ALA A 234 28.67 31.44 9.79
C ALA A 234 27.17 31.17 9.73
N TRP A 235 26.73 30.47 8.67
CA TRP A 235 25.34 30.06 8.46
C TRP A 235 25.26 28.60 8.03
N ASP A 236 24.31 27.85 8.58
CA ASP A 236 23.95 26.51 8.12
C ASP A 236 22.87 26.62 7.05
N TYR A 237 23.12 26.03 5.88
CA TYR A 237 22.18 25.99 4.77
C TYR A 237 21.76 24.55 4.50
N THR A 238 20.45 24.31 4.50
CA THR A 238 19.85 23.01 4.17
C THR A 238 19.42 22.99 2.72
N TYR A 239 19.87 21.99 1.95
CA TYR A 239 19.56 21.86 0.53
C TYR A 239 18.91 20.52 0.18
N ARG A 240 17.93 20.55 -0.73
CA ARG A 240 17.54 19.39 -1.56
C ARG A 240 18.44 19.32 -2.78
N VAL A 241 18.80 18.11 -3.19
CA VAL A 241 19.74 17.87 -4.28
C VAL A 241 19.00 17.27 -5.46
N HIS A 242 19.21 17.79 -6.66
CA HIS A 242 18.60 17.25 -7.88
C HIS A 242 19.66 16.45 -8.63
N ILE A 243 19.41 15.15 -8.84
CA ILE A 243 20.40 14.20 -9.36
C ILE A 243 19.90 13.63 -10.68
N ARG A 244 20.75 13.66 -11.71
CA ARG A 244 20.47 13.10 -13.03
C ARG A 244 21.34 11.87 -13.30
N ASN A 245 20.74 10.84 -13.88
CA ASN A 245 21.46 9.69 -14.43
C ASN A 245 21.72 9.93 -15.92
N ASN A 246 22.98 10.08 -16.30
CA ASN A 246 23.44 10.32 -17.66
C ASN A 246 23.87 9.03 -18.39
N SER A 247 23.80 7.86 -17.74
CA SER A 247 24.06 6.58 -18.40
C SER A 247 22.91 6.12 -19.30
N GLY A 248 23.19 5.10 -20.14
CA GLY A 248 22.19 4.46 -21.01
C GLY A 248 21.31 3.42 -20.31
N GLU A 249 21.52 3.16 -19.02
CA GLU A 249 20.80 2.13 -18.25
C GLU A 249 20.20 2.74 -16.96
N ALA A 250 19.11 2.15 -16.47
CA ALA A 250 18.58 2.52 -15.16
C ALA A 250 19.58 2.09 -14.08
N ALA A 251 19.76 2.95 -13.07
CA ALA A 251 20.62 2.65 -11.95
C ALA A 251 19.80 2.59 -10.67
N SER A 252 20.01 1.54 -9.89
CA SER A 252 19.40 1.39 -8.58
C SER A 252 20.40 1.74 -7.49
N ASN A 253 19.87 2.18 -6.35
CA ASN A 253 20.65 2.42 -5.13
C ASN A 253 21.70 3.52 -5.29
N VAL A 254 21.32 4.59 -5.99
CA VAL A 254 22.16 5.76 -6.21
C VAL A 254 22.29 6.52 -4.89
N GLN A 255 23.51 6.61 -4.37
CA GLN A 255 23.88 7.48 -3.26
C GLN A 255 24.81 8.57 -3.79
N ALA A 256 24.52 9.82 -3.46
CA ALA A 256 25.41 10.95 -3.71
C ALA A 256 26.00 11.41 -2.36
N VAL A 257 27.32 11.47 -2.28
CA VAL A 257 28.03 11.97 -1.10
C VAL A 257 28.79 13.23 -1.50
N LEU A 258 28.52 14.33 -0.82
CA LEU A 258 29.28 15.57 -0.94
C LEU A 258 30.66 15.33 -0.31
N ALA A 259 31.65 15.04 -1.15
CA ALA A 259 32.99 14.64 -0.76
C ALA A 259 33.88 15.82 -0.38
N SER A 260 33.63 17.01 -0.95
CA SER A 260 34.32 18.24 -0.56
C SER A 260 33.46 19.47 -0.75
N VAL A 261 33.82 20.54 -0.05
CA VAL A 261 33.22 21.87 -0.11
C VAL A 261 34.31 22.93 -0.30
N PRO A 262 34.00 24.12 -0.85
CA PRO A 262 34.98 25.19 -1.03
C PRO A 262 35.52 25.74 0.30
N GLU A 263 36.62 26.49 0.23
CA GLU A 263 37.20 27.20 1.37
C GLU A 263 36.15 28.07 2.08
N GLY A 264 36.20 28.10 3.42
CA GLY A 264 35.20 28.78 4.23
C GLY A 264 33.89 28.00 4.41
N SER A 265 33.79 26.75 3.92
CA SER A 265 32.62 25.89 4.11
C SER A 265 32.96 24.60 4.85
N THR A 266 31.99 24.02 5.55
CA THR A 266 32.11 22.72 6.25
C THR A 266 30.86 21.88 5.98
N ILE A 267 31.05 20.59 5.70
CA ILE A 267 29.94 19.64 5.54
C ILE A 267 29.45 19.26 6.95
N ILE A 268 28.19 19.56 7.25
CA ILE A 268 27.53 19.12 8.49
C ILE A 268 26.77 17.81 8.23
N ASP A 269 26.08 17.75 7.09
CA ASP A 269 25.50 16.55 6.50
C ASP A 269 25.70 16.62 4.98
N GLY A 270 26.24 15.56 4.37
CA GLY A 270 26.62 15.54 2.96
C GLY A 270 26.08 14.35 2.19
N ASP A 271 25.34 13.45 2.85
CA ASP A 271 24.83 12.23 2.24
C ASP A 271 23.43 12.45 1.67
N VAL A 272 23.21 12.02 0.43
CA VAL A 272 21.89 12.01 -0.22
C VAL A 272 21.63 10.64 -0.80
N LEU A 273 20.52 10.04 -0.37
CA LEU A 273 20.06 8.76 -0.89
C LEU A 273 19.00 8.99 -1.97
N ALA A 274 19.37 8.79 -3.23
CA ALA A 274 18.52 9.06 -4.38
C ALA A 274 17.69 7.86 -4.85
N GLY A 275 18.02 6.66 -4.41
CA GLY A 275 17.30 5.44 -4.75
C GLY A 275 17.50 5.03 -6.21
N SER A 276 16.43 4.62 -6.90
CA SER A 276 16.52 4.25 -8.33
C SER A 276 16.29 5.45 -9.24
N ILE A 277 17.14 5.58 -10.26
CA ILE A 277 17.08 6.64 -11.28
C ILE A 277 17.15 6.01 -12.67
N ASP A 278 16.05 6.12 -13.42
CA ASP A 278 15.99 5.66 -14.81
C ASP A 278 17.03 6.36 -15.70
N ALA A 279 17.41 5.72 -16.81
CA ALA A 279 18.33 6.29 -17.79
C ALA A 279 17.83 7.65 -18.30
N GLY A 280 18.65 8.69 -18.15
CA GLY A 280 18.31 10.06 -18.55
C GLY A 280 17.36 10.81 -17.60
N ALA A 281 16.85 10.18 -16.55
CA ALA A 281 15.93 10.79 -15.60
C ALA A 281 16.67 11.70 -14.59
N THR A 282 15.94 12.68 -14.04
CA THR A 282 16.37 13.52 -12.92
C THR A 282 15.41 13.31 -11.76
N VAL A 283 15.93 13.07 -10.57
CA VAL A 283 15.16 12.90 -9.33
C VAL A 283 15.55 13.96 -8.32
N THR A 284 14.61 14.29 -7.43
CA THR A 284 14.84 15.16 -6.27
C THR A 284 14.54 14.32 -5.04
N PRO A 285 15.56 13.76 -4.36
CA PRO A 285 15.32 12.92 -3.21
C PRO A 285 14.71 13.69 -2.04
N ASP A 286 13.98 12.98 -1.19
CA ASP A 286 13.41 13.57 0.03
C ASP A 286 14.48 13.95 1.06
N ASP A 287 15.64 13.30 0.99
CA ASP A 287 16.81 13.55 1.83
C ASP A 287 17.44 14.93 1.54
N THR A 288 18.06 15.53 2.55
CA THR A 288 18.66 16.87 2.46
C THR A 288 20.08 16.89 2.98
N ILE A 289 20.93 17.76 2.42
CA ILE A 289 22.26 18.05 2.97
C ILE A 289 22.27 19.33 3.80
N ILE A 290 23.25 19.47 4.68
CA ILE A 290 23.50 20.68 5.47
C ILE A 290 24.96 21.10 5.28
N VAL A 291 25.15 22.32 4.77
CA VAL A 291 26.49 22.92 4.59
C VAL A 291 26.58 24.19 5.43
N ARG A 292 27.59 24.25 6.31
CA ARG A 292 27.96 25.46 7.05
C ARG A 292 28.85 26.33 6.18
N ILE A 293 28.52 27.61 6.03
CA ILE A 293 29.25 28.54 5.15
C ILE A 293 29.61 29.82 5.90
N GLU A 294 30.88 30.20 5.86
CA GLU A 294 31.40 31.49 6.29
C GLU A 294 31.13 32.55 5.23
N ARG A 295 30.19 33.44 5.53
CA ARG A 295 29.65 34.46 4.62
C ARG A 295 30.57 35.67 4.42
N ASN A 296 31.69 35.75 5.14
CA ASN A 296 32.74 36.74 4.87
C ASN A 296 33.70 36.30 3.74
N ILE A 297 33.53 35.09 3.23
CA ILE A 297 34.25 34.55 2.07
C ILE A 297 33.21 34.29 0.97
N ALA A 298 33.50 34.71 -0.26
CA ALA A 298 32.60 34.49 -1.39
C ALA A 298 32.54 33.00 -1.75
N PHE A 299 31.34 32.42 -1.80
CA PHE A 299 31.19 30.99 -2.03
C PHE A 299 31.58 30.61 -3.47
N GLN A 300 32.50 29.66 -3.61
CA GLN A 300 32.95 29.14 -4.90
C GLN A 300 32.30 27.78 -5.17
N SER A 301 31.19 27.75 -5.92
CA SER A 301 30.46 26.50 -6.21
C SER A 301 31.31 25.42 -6.89
N SER A 302 32.39 25.81 -7.58
CA SER A 302 33.36 24.88 -8.20
C SER A 302 34.16 24.04 -7.19
N GLY A 303 34.14 24.39 -5.89
CA GLY A 303 34.80 23.62 -4.83
C GLY A 303 33.95 22.51 -4.22
N LEU A 304 32.68 22.41 -4.63
CA LEU A 304 31.87 21.23 -4.34
C LEU A 304 32.49 20.04 -5.08
N ALA A 305 32.43 18.84 -4.52
CA ALA A 305 32.74 17.62 -5.25
C ALA A 305 31.85 16.50 -4.75
N TRP A 306 31.31 15.72 -5.67
CA TRP A 306 30.39 14.63 -5.38
C TRP A 306 31.00 13.29 -5.74
N THR A 307 30.80 12.30 -4.88
CA THR A 307 31.05 10.90 -5.20
C THR A 307 29.73 10.16 -5.24
N PHE A 308 29.53 9.35 -6.28
CA PHE A 308 28.35 8.52 -6.43
C PHE A 308 28.68 7.05 -6.22
N SER A 309 27.76 6.31 -5.60
CA SER A 309 27.76 4.85 -5.65
C SER A 309 26.41 4.37 -6.18
N ALA A 310 26.44 3.31 -6.98
CA ALA A 310 25.27 2.61 -7.49
C ALA A 310 25.60 1.12 -7.48
N ASN A 311 24.85 0.33 -6.73
CA ASN A 311 25.09 -1.10 -6.54
C ASN A 311 23.80 -1.88 -6.76
N ALA A 312 23.89 -3.11 -7.28
CA ALA A 312 22.77 -4.05 -7.22
C ALA A 312 22.46 -4.34 -5.75
N GLY A 313 21.27 -3.93 -5.29
CA GLY A 313 20.83 -4.14 -3.92
C GLY A 313 20.45 -5.59 -3.66
N ILE A 314 20.35 -5.95 -2.38
CA ILE A 314 19.82 -7.26 -1.99
C ILE A 314 18.30 -7.17 -2.02
N ALA A 315 17.66 -7.81 -3.00
CA ALA A 315 16.21 -7.92 -3.04
C ALA A 315 15.71 -8.79 -1.87
N LEU A 316 14.84 -8.21 -1.04
CA LEU A 316 14.15 -8.90 0.05
C LEU A 316 12.94 -9.66 -0.50
N ASP A 317 12.54 -10.71 0.24
CA ASP A 317 11.27 -11.39 -0.04
C ASP A 317 10.11 -10.36 0.04
N PRO A 318 9.18 -10.33 -0.94
CA PRO A 318 8.07 -9.40 -0.92
C PRO A 318 7.24 -9.48 0.36
N VAL A 319 6.76 -8.33 0.81
CA VAL A 319 6.00 -8.17 2.04
C VAL A 319 4.60 -7.62 1.75
N ARG A 320 3.67 -7.75 2.70
CA ARG A 320 2.31 -7.22 2.60
C ARG A 320 2.23 -5.81 3.21
N PRO A 321 1.21 -4.99 2.86
CA PRO A 321 0.93 -3.72 3.52
C PRO A 321 0.45 -3.92 4.96
N ALA A 322 0.53 -2.87 5.78
CA ALA A 322 0.06 -2.77 7.16
C ALA A 322 0.55 -3.90 8.10
N GLN A 323 1.84 -4.19 8.10
CA GLN A 323 2.45 -5.16 9.03
C GLN A 323 3.76 -4.67 9.64
N VAL A 324 4.12 -5.21 10.79
CA VAL A 324 5.45 -5.09 11.39
C VAL A 324 6.31 -6.26 10.92
N VAL A 325 7.47 -5.95 10.33
CA VAL A 325 8.41 -6.93 9.80
C VAL A 325 9.68 -6.91 10.64
N VAL A 326 10.18 -8.08 10.99
CA VAL A 326 11.43 -8.29 11.71
C VAL A 326 12.28 -9.29 10.94
N LEU A 327 13.42 -8.84 10.43
CA LEU A 327 14.37 -9.63 9.64
C LEU A 327 15.66 -9.82 10.42
N SER A 328 16.18 -11.05 10.46
CA SER A 328 17.47 -11.35 11.07
C SER A 328 18.61 -10.83 10.18
N LEU A 329 19.48 -9.99 10.74
CA LEU A 329 20.66 -9.48 10.00
C LEU A 329 21.60 -10.63 9.60
N ALA A 330 21.75 -11.65 10.45
CA ALA A 330 22.59 -12.80 10.17
C ALA A 330 22.08 -13.61 8.96
N GLU A 331 20.76 -13.77 8.82
CA GLU A 331 20.14 -14.45 7.66
C GLU A 331 20.29 -13.64 6.37
N LEU A 332 20.34 -12.32 6.49
CA LEU A 332 20.66 -11.40 5.39
C LEU A 332 22.17 -11.34 5.07
N GLY A 333 23.01 -12.11 5.77
CA GLY A 333 24.46 -12.17 5.55
C GLY A 333 25.30 -11.22 6.42
N PHE A 334 24.68 -10.47 7.34
CA PHE A 334 25.33 -9.52 8.24
C PHE A 334 25.54 -10.14 9.63
N THR A 335 26.41 -11.15 9.73
CA THR A 335 26.65 -11.89 10.98
C THR A 335 27.23 -11.04 12.11
N ASP A 336 27.92 -9.94 11.76
CA ASP A 336 28.50 -8.98 12.70
C ASP A 336 27.58 -7.76 12.95
N GLY A 337 26.33 -7.84 12.47
CA GLY A 337 25.33 -6.78 12.54
C GLY A 337 25.58 -5.61 11.59
N ALA A 338 24.87 -4.51 11.83
CA ALA A 338 25.01 -3.22 11.16
C ALA A 338 25.06 -2.10 12.22
N ASP A 339 25.75 -1.00 11.94
CA ASP A 339 25.94 0.12 12.87
C ASP A 339 24.77 1.11 12.80
N SER A 340 24.19 1.32 11.62
CA SER A 340 23.01 2.18 11.40
C SER A 340 22.17 1.72 10.21
N VAL A 341 20.92 2.18 10.17
CA VAL A 341 20.00 1.99 9.04
C VAL A 341 19.32 3.30 8.69
N LYS A 342 19.18 3.56 7.39
CA LYS A 342 18.25 4.56 6.83
C LYS A 342 17.23 3.85 5.94
N ALA A 343 16.02 4.37 5.82
CA ALA A 343 14.99 3.89 4.91
C ALA A 343 14.61 4.97 3.90
N SER A 344 14.19 4.57 2.70
CA SER A 344 13.64 5.43 1.65
C SER A 344 12.44 4.75 0.98
N GLY A 345 11.63 5.51 0.26
CA GLY A 345 10.37 5.05 -0.34
C GLY A 345 9.23 5.01 0.68
N ASP A 346 8.36 4.01 0.57
CA ASP A 346 7.09 3.99 1.32
C ASP A 346 7.22 3.57 2.81
N VAL A 347 8.41 3.14 3.25
CA VAL A 347 8.68 2.79 4.65
C VAL A 347 9.37 3.95 5.37
N THR A 348 8.72 4.46 6.42
CA THR A 348 9.25 5.60 7.20
C THR A 348 9.76 5.22 8.59
N ASP A 349 9.33 4.07 9.13
CA ASP A 349 9.68 3.63 10.49
C ASP A 349 10.63 2.42 10.39
N VAL A 350 11.88 2.59 10.81
CA VAL A 350 12.91 1.55 10.78
C VAL A 350 13.77 1.57 12.05
N LEU A 351 14.20 0.40 12.52
CA LEU A 351 15.01 0.23 13.72
C LEU A 351 15.96 -0.96 13.58
N LEU A 352 17.23 -0.78 13.95
CA LEU A 352 18.14 -1.88 14.23
C LEU A 352 18.16 -2.18 15.72
N GLN A 353 17.84 -3.42 16.10
CA GLN A 353 17.89 -3.84 17.50
C GLN A 353 18.06 -5.36 17.60
N ASP A 354 18.90 -5.82 18.53
CA ASP A 354 19.16 -7.23 18.83
C ASP A 354 19.55 -8.08 17.60
N GLY A 355 20.36 -7.51 16.70
CA GLY A 355 20.79 -8.19 15.47
C GLY A 355 19.68 -8.34 14.42
N SER A 356 18.62 -7.53 14.52
CA SER A 356 17.49 -7.56 13.58
C SER A 356 17.23 -6.18 12.96
N LEU A 357 16.82 -6.19 11.70
CA LEU A 357 16.19 -5.06 11.02
C LEU A 357 14.68 -5.12 11.24
N ARG A 358 14.11 -4.08 11.84
CA ARG A 358 12.68 -3.98 12.17
C ARG A 358 12.07 -2.78 11.47
N PHE A 359 10.91 -2.94 10.87
CA PHE A 359 10.19 -1.85 10.21
C PHE A 359 8.69 -2.13 10.15
N SER A 360 7.89 -1.11 9.81
CA SER A 360 6.47 -1.28 9.52
C SER A 360 6.13 -0.81 8.11
N THR A 361 5.30 -1.58 7.39
CA THR A 361 4.85 -1.26 6.03
C THR A 361 3.66 -0.30 6.04
N PRO A 362 3.48 0.53 4.98
CA PRO A 362 2.36 1.46 4.82
C PRO A 362 1.03 0.72 4.62
N GLY A 363 -0.08 1.47 4.59
CA GLY A 363 -1.38 0.93 4.18
C GLY A 363 -1.41 0.55 2.70
N ASP A 364 -2.41 -0.23 2.28
CA ASP A 364 -2.55 -0.61 0.88
C ASP A 364 -3.20 0.51 0.06
N THR A 365 -2.50 0.94 -0.98
CA THR A 365 -2.94 1.96 -1.95
C THR A 365 -3.58 1.33 -3.19
N GLY A 366 -3.66 0.01 -3.24
CA GLY A 366 -4.15 -0.74 -4.39
C GLY A 366 -3.15 -0.84 -5.53
N VAL A 367 -1.90 -0.44 -5.31
CA VAL A 367 -0.77 -0.62 -6.23
C VAL A 367 0.44 -1.13 -5.44
N ASP A 368 1.32 -1.85 -6.11
CA ASP A 368 2.59 -2.27 -5.51
C ASP A 368 3.40 -1.05 -5.07
N GLN A 369 3.93 -1.13 -3.86
CA GLN A 369 4.69 -0.09 -3.17
C GLN A 369 6.14 -0.56 -2.99
N HIS A 370 7.07 0.36 -2.84
CA HIS A 370 8.49 0.04 -2.81
C HIS A 370 9.21 0.81 -1.71
N ALA A 371 10.16 0.13 -1.07
CA ALA A 371 11.05 0.76 -0.11
C ALA A 371 12.47 0.22 -0.24
N GLN A 372 13.42 1.00 0.26
CA GLN A 372 14.83 0.62 0.31
C GLN A 372 15.39 0.83 1.71
N PHE A 373 16.29 -0.05 2.14
CA PHE A 373 17.02 0.06 3.39
C PHE A 373 18.52 0.17 3.14
N PHE A 374 19.18 1.12 3.79
CA PHE A 374 20.62 1.34 3.67
C PHE A 374 21.28 0.97 4.98
N LEU A 375 21.89 -0.22 5.02
CA LEU A 375 22.61 -0.73 6.19
C LEU A 375 24.07 -0.31 6.14
N SER A 376 24.52 0.46 7.14
CA SER A 376 25.91 0.92 7.23
C SER A 376 26.71 0.05 8.20
N LYS A 377 27.93 -0.33 7.82
CA LYS A 377 28.92 -0.97 8.69
C LYS A 377 30.31 -0.39 8.40
N GLY A 378 30.86 0.38 9.35
CA GLY A 378 32.03 1.21 9.07
C GLY A 378 31.78 2.15 7.89
N ASN A 379 32.63 2.11 6.86
CA ASN A 379 32.49 2.94 5.65
C ASN A 379 31.71 2.24 4.51
N SER A 380 31.19 1.02 4.74
CA SER A 380 30.44 0.26 3.74
C SER A 380 28.95 0.43 3.96
N VAL A 381 28.21 0.71 2.88
CA VAL A 381 26.75 0.74 2.87
C VAL A 381 26.25 -0.36 1.95
N THR A 382 25.33 -1.19 2.44
CA THR A 382 24.62 -2.20 1.64
C THR A 382 23.16 -1.81 1.53
N THR A 383 22.63 -1.80 0.31
CA THR A 383 21.22 -1.51 0.06
C THR A 383 20.39 -2.79 -0.02
N LEU A 384 19.23 -2.77 0.61
CA LEU A 384 18.20 -3.80 0.54
C LEU A 384 16.97 -3.24 -0.16
N ASP A 385 16.45 -3.94 -1.16
CA ASP A 385 15.27 -3.55 -1.93
C ASP A 385 14.04 -4.32 -1.45
N LEU A 386 12.94 -3.63 -1.17
CA LEU A 386 11.70 -4.22 -0.65
C LEU A 386 10.52 -3.93 -1.58
N LEU A 387 9.89 -4.98 -2.08
CA LEU A 387 8.56 -4.91 -2.70
C LEU A 387 7.48 -5.10 -1.63
N ILE A 388 6.56 -4.13 -1.53
CA ILE A 388 5.34 -4.20 -0.72
C ILE A 388 4.19 -4.47 -1.69
N GLN A 389 3.76 -5.73 -1.78
CA GLN A 389 2.80 -6.19 -2.78
C GLN A 389 1.37 -5.88 -2.36
N THR A 390 0.59 -5.22 -3.22
CA THR A 390 -0.83 -4.93 -2.93
C THR A 390 -1.65 -6.21 -2.75
N GLU A 391 -2.61 -6.18 -1.82
CA GLU A 391 -3.57 -7.27 -1.58
C GLU A 391 -4.95 -6.96 -2.21
N LEU A 392 -5.20 -5.71 -2.60
CA LEU A 392 -6.42 -5.26 -3.27
C LEU A 392 -6.10 -4.39 -4.49
N PRO A 393 -5.61 -4.98 -5.61
CA PRO A 393 -5.15 -4.23 -6.77
C PRO A 393 -6.28 -3.39 -7.39
N THR A 394 -5.93 -2.17 -7.78
CA THR A 394 -6.85 -1.18 -8.38
C THR A 394 -6.73 -1.09 -9.90
N ALA A 395 -5.69 -1.69 -10.46
CA ALA A 395 -5.44 -1.69 -11.89
C ALA A 395 -6.62 -2.33 -12.65
N VAL A 396 -6.99 -1.71 -13.78
CA VAL A 396 -7.97 -2.29 -14.70
C VAL A 396 -7.29 -3.40 -15.49
N GLU A 397 -7.84 -4.60 -15.40
CA GLU A 397 -7.42 -5.72 -16.22
C GLU A 397 -8.16 -5.70 -17.56
N THR A 398 -7.42 -5.91 -18.64
CA THR A 398 -7.97 -6.10 -19.98
C THR A 398 -7.96 -7.58 -20.29
N TYR A 399 -9.11 -8.09 -20.75
CA TYR A 399 -9.23 -9.46 -21.19
C TYR A 399 -8.90 -9.56 -22.68
N VAL A 400 -7.97 -10.46 -23.04
CA VAL A 400 -7.44 -10.60 -24.40
C VAL A 400 -7.21 -12.08 -24.71
N GLU A 401 -8.02 -12.64 -25.60
CA GLU A 401 -7.85 -14.00 -26.11
C GLU A 401 -7.11 -14.01 -27.45
N PRO A 402 -6.15 -14.94 -27.66
CA PRO A 402 -5.60 -15.19 -28.98
C PRO A 402 -6.61 -15.92 -29.88
N ASP A 403 -6.36 -15.91 -31.19
CA ASP A 403 -7.09 -16.77 -32.13
C ASP A 403 -6.61 -18.24 -32.06
N ASP A 404 -7.28 -19.13 -32.81
CA ASP A 404 -6.93 -20.56 -32.92
C ASP A 404 -5.46 -20.81 -33.35
N ASP A 405 -4.80 -19.83 -33.98
CA ASP A 405 -3.40 -19.89 -34.42
C ASP A 405 -2.42 -19.30 -33.37
N GLY A 406 -2.92 -18.88 -32.21
CA GLY A 406 -2.14 -18.30 -31.12
C GLY A 406 -1.79 -16.82 -31.30
N ASN A 407 -2.32 -16.15 -32.33
CA ASN A 407 -2.06 -14.73 -32.54
C ASN A 407 -2.90 -13.89 -31.59
N VAL A 408 -2.26 -12.89 -30.99
CA VAL A 408 -2.94 -11.96 -30.08
C VAL A 408 -3.59 -10.84 -30.89
N PRO A 409 -4.86 -10.48 -30.62
CA PRO A 409 -5.50 -9.32 -31.22
C PRO A 409 -4.70 -8.02 -31.00
N ALA A 410 -4.95 -7.02 -31.86
CA ALA A 410 -4.52 -5.65 -31.61
C ALA A 410 -4.95 -5.18 -30.21
N THR A 411 -4.10 -4.41 -29.54
CA THR A 411 -4.30 -3.93 -28.16
C THR A 411 -5.66 -3.26 -28.01
N ALA A 412 -6.46 -3.70 -27.05
CA ALA A 412 -7.75 -3.09 -26.75
C ALA A 412 -7.58 -1.60 -26.38
N PRO A 413 -8.59 -0.75 -26.61
CA PRO A 413 -8.55 0.65 -26.19
C PRO A 413 -8.24 0.79 -24.70
N VAL A 414 -7.62 1.90 -24.29
CA VAL A 414 -7.45 2.18 -22.86
C VAL A 414 -8.80 2.59 -22.27
N LEU A 415 -9.21 1.92 -21.19
CA LEU A 415 -10.42 2.29 -20.45
C LEU A 415 -10.10 3.38 -19.43
N ALA A 416 -10.59 4.59 -19.66
CA ALA A 416 -10.56 5.65 -18.67
C ALA A 416 -11.81 5.57 -17.79
N ILE A 417 -11.61 5.55 -16.47
CA ILE A 417 -12.69 5.51 -15.48
C ILE A 417 -12.62 6.77 -14.62
N THR A 418 -13.74 7.50 -14.49
CA THR A 418 -13.83 8.66 -13.59
C THR A 418 -15.01 8.51 -12.64
N GLY A 419 -14.89 9.02 -11.41
CA GLY A 419 -15.95 8.94 -10.39
C GLY A 419 -15.73 7.90 -9.30
N LEU A 420 -14.69 7.06 -9.43
CA LEU A 420 -14.23 6.21 -8.33
C LEU A 420 -13.40 7.02 -7.33
N GLY A 421 -13.55 6.70 -6.05
CA GLY A 421 -12.70 7.21 -4.97
C GLY A 421 -11.38 6.43 -4.82
N PRO A 422 -10.52 6.81 -3.87
CA PRO A 422 -9.27 6.11 -3.58
C PRO A 422 -9.49 4.61 -3.32
N ASN A 423 -8.63 3.77 -3.89
CA ASN A 423 -8.72 2.30 -3.87
C ASN A 423 -9.99 1.76 -4.54
N ASN A 424 -10.41 2.35 -5.67
CA ASN A 424 -11.62 2.01 -6.41
C ASN A 424 -12.90 2.00 -5.54
N ARG A 425 -12.98 2.91 -4.56
CA ARG A 425 -14.19 3.04 -3.72
C ARG A 425 -15.36 3.60 -4.52
N LEU A 426 -16.50 2.93 -4.47
CA LEU A 426 -17.74 3.42 -5.07
C LEU A 426 -18.28 4.62 -4.28
N GLN A 427 -18.64 5.68 -4.99
CA GLN A 427 -19.12 6.94 -4.40
C GLN A 427 -20.46 7.37 -5.00
N ALA A 428 -21.17 8.25 -4.29
CA ALA A 428 -22.43 8.84 -4.73
C ALA A 428 -22.24 9.99 -5.77
N THR A 429 -21.17 9.91 -6.56
CA THR A 429 -20.81 10.84 -7.64
C THR A 429 -21.13 10.19 -9.00
N ALA A 430 -21.06 10.94 -10.10
CA ALA A 430 -21.25 10.35 -11.43
C ALA A 430 -20.06 9.43 -11.77
N LEU A 431 -20.35 8.23 -12.29
CA LEU A 431 -19.36 7.25 -12.73
C LEU A 431 -19.36 7.17 -14.26
N GLU A 432 -18.19 7.29 -14.89
CA GLU A 432 -18.04 7.24 -16.34
C GLU A 432 -16.97 6.24 -16.75
N PHE A 433 -17.30 5.42 -17.74
CA PHE A 433 -16.40 4.51 -18.43
C PHE A 433 -16.20 5.01 -19.85
N ARG A 434 -14.97 5.31 -20.27
CA ARG A 434 -14.67 5.87 -21.58
C ARG A 434 -13.59 5.09 -22.32
N LEU A 435 -13.88 4.70 -23.56
CA LEU A 435 -12.92 4.02 -24.44
C LEU A 435 -12.05 5.04 -25.17
N MET A 436 -10.83 5.25 -24.67
CA MET A 436 -9.90 6.24 -25.20
C MET A 436 -9.33 5.80 -26.55
N GLY A 437 -9.36 6.70 -27.54
CA GLY A 437 -8.81 6.45 -28.88
C GLY A 437 -9.65 5.52 -29.77
N ALA A 438 -10.78 5.01 -29.29
CA ALA A 438 -11.71 4.23 -30.11
C ALA A 438 -12.46 5.14 -31.10
N ALA A 439 -12.69 4.66 -32.32
CA ALA A 439 -13.52 5.36 -33.31
C ALA A 439 -14.98 5.45 -32.84
N PRO A 440 -15.74 6.51 -33.15
CA PRO A 440 -17.16 6.61 -32.82
C PRO A 440 -17.93 5.38 -33.34
N THR A 441 -18.46 4.58 -32.43
CA THR A 441 -19.07 3.28 -32.74
C THR A 441 -20.42 3.15 -32.02
N SER A 442 -21.40 2.49 -32.63
CA SER A 442 -22.68 2.21 -31.97
C SER A 442 -22.51 1.06 -30.96
N LEU A 443 -22.36 1.41 -29.68
CA LEU A 443 -22.11 0.46 -28.59
C LEU A 443 -23.32 0.27 -27.65
N GLN A 444 -24.42 1.00 -27.86
CA GLN A 444 -25.51 1.10 -26.89
C GLN A 444 -26.26 -0.22 -26.65
N GLU A 445 -26.48 -1.01 -27.70
CA GLU A 445 -27.41 -2.13 -27.68
C GLU A 445 -26.84 -3.36 -26.96
N ASP A 446 -25.61 -3.75 -27.28
CA ASP A 446 -25.04 -5.03 -26.87
C ASP A 446 -23.95 -4.91 -25.79
N SER A 447 -23.50 -3.69 -25.45
CA SER A 447 -22.57 -3.49 -24.33
C SER A 447 -23.25 -3.74 -23.00
N ASP A 448 -22.55 -4.36 -22.07
CA ASP A 448 -23.02 -4.75 -20.74
C ASP A 448 -21.96 -4.45 -19.67
N GLY A 449 -22.41 -4.31 -18.43
CA GLY A 449 -21.56 -4.18 -17.27
C GLY A 449 -22.19 -4.90 -16.09
N LEU A 450 -21.37 -5.58 -15.30
CA LEU A 450 -21.77 -6.40 -14.18
C LEU A 450 -20.92 -6.06 -12.96
N LEU A 451 -21.59 -5.70 -11.86
CA LEU A 451 -21.00 -5.58 -10.54
C LEU A 451 -21.42 -6.81 -9.72
N SER A 452 -20.48 -7.60 -9.23
CA SER A 452 -20.78 -8.87 -8.54
C SER A 452 -19.83 -9.17 -7.40
N THR A 453 -20.30 -9.92 -6.40
CA THR A 453 -19.43 -10.55 -5.39
C THR A 453 -19.34 -12.06 -5.62
N PRO A 454 -18.23 -12.72 -5.23
CA PRO A 454 -18.12 -14.17 -5.29
C PRO A 454 -19.26 -14.86 -4.52
N GLY A 455 -20.13 -15.59 -5.23
CA GLY A 455 -21.25 -16.33 -4.64
C GLY A 455 -22.43 -15.47 -4.14
N GLY A 456 -22.42 -14.15 -4.37
CA GLY A 456 -23.42 -13.21 -3.84
C GLY A 456 -24.22 -12.46 -4.90
N ALA A 457 -24.71 -11.27 -4.52
CA ALA A 457 -25.57 -10.44 -5.37
C ALA A 457 -24.82 -9.93 -6.61
N SER A 458 -25.58 -9.78 -7.70
CA SER A 458 -25.09 -9.30 -9.00
C SER A 458 -25.99 -8.16 -9.47
N VAL A 459 -25.39 -7.06 -9.88
CA VAL A 459 -26.09 -5.86 -10.36
C VAL A 459 -25.62 -5.53 -11.76
N SER A 460 -26.57 -5.45 -12.70
CA SER A 460 -26.27 -4.93 -14.03
C SER A 460 -26.07 -3.42 -13.97
N LEU A 461 -24.97 -2.94 -14.54
CA LEU A 461 -24.70 -1.52 -14.74
C LEU A 461 -25.51 -0.94 -15.91
N LYS A 462 -25.95 -1.79 -16.85
CA LYS A 462 -26.64 -1.37 -18.06
C LYS A 462 -27.94 -0.63 -17.81
N GLN A 463 -28.65 -0.99 -16.76
CA GLN A 463 -29.89 -0.32 -16.36
C GLN A 463 -29.67 1.10 -15.79
N TYR A 464 -28.42 1.45 -15.45
CA TYR A 464 -28.08 2.72 -14.81
C TYR A 464 -27.30 3.68 -15.71
N TRP A 465 -26.66 3.18 -16.76
CA TRP A 465 -25.81 4.01 -17.62
C TRP A 465 -26.54 4.56 -18.85
N VAL A 466 -26.00 5.65 -19.39
CA VAL A 466 -26.38 6.22 -20.68
C VAL A 466 -25.15 6.25 -21.57
N PHE A 467 -25.29 5.78 -22.81
CA PHE A 467 -24.22 5.81 -23.81
C PHE A 467 -24.16 7.15 -24.54
N ASP A 468 -22.96 7.70 -24.69
CA ASP A 468 -22.66 8.85 -25.53
C ASP A 468 -21.70 8.43 -26.66
N ALA A 469 -22.22 8.45 -27.89
CA ALA A 469 -21.50 8.05 -29.09
C ALA A 469 -20.38 9.01 -29.50
N ALA A 470 -20.44 10.30 -29.11
CA ALA A 470 -19.42 11.27 -29.49
C ALA A 470 -18.11 11.05 -28.73
N SER A 471 -18.21 10.61 -27.48
CA SER A 471 -17.07 10.34 -26.60
C SER A 471 -16.77 8.86 -26.40
N ASN A 472 -17.58 7.95 -26.93
CA ASN A 472 -17.56 6.51 -26.64
C ASN A 472 -17.55 6.24 -25.13
N SER A 473 -18.51 6.85 -24.42
CA SER A 473 -18.57 6.81 -22.96
C SER A 473 -19.92 6.31 -22.44
N PHE A 474 -19.87 5.57 -21.34
CA PHE A 474 -21.02 5.09 -20.59
C PHE A 474 -21.06 5.80 -19.24
N ARG A 475 -22.12 6.58 -18.99
CA ARG A 475 -22.23 7.42 -17.79
C ARG A 475 -23.37 6.97 -16.90
N ILE A 476 -23.06 6.69 -15.65
CA ILE A 476 -24.03 6.52 -14.56
C ILE A 476 -24.11 7.85 -13.81
N SER A 477 -25.30 8.45 -13.76
CA SER A 477 -25.51 9.71 -13.05
C SER A 477 -25.30 9.56 -11.53
N ALA A 478 -25.00 10.65 -10.83
CA ALA A 478 -24.88 10.64 -9.37
C ALA A 478 -26.16 10.11 -8.67
N ALA A 479 -27.34 10.44 -9.20
CA ALA A 479 -28.62 9.93 -8.68
C ALA A 479 -28.77 8.41 -8.88
N ALA A 480 -28.36 7.89 -10.03
CA ALA A 480 -28.35 6.45 -10.30
C ALA A 480 -27.30 5.72 -9.45
N MET A 481 -26.12 6.31 -9.25
CA MET A 481 -25.13 5.78 -8.31
C MET A 481 -25.65 5.72 -6.88
N GLN A 482 -26.36 6.74 -6.40
CA GLN A 482 -27.02 6.72 -5.08
C GLN A 482 -28.02 5.57 -4.97
N GLN A 483 -28.88 5.39 -5.98
CA GLN A 483 -29.85 4.29 -6.00
C GLN A 483 -29.17 2.92 -5.97
N MET A 484 -28.13 2.73 -6.78
CA MET A 484 -27.35 1.49 -6.81
C MET A 484 -26.66 1.23 -5.46
N LEU A 485 -26.03 2.26 -4.87
CA LEU A 485 -25.31 2.14 -3.59
C LEU A 485 -26.22 1.82 -2.40
N ILE A 486 -27.50 2.16 -2.44
CA ILE A 486 -28.46 1.79 -1.37
C ILE A 486 -28.73 0.28 -1.35
N LEU A 487 -28.65 -0.37 -2.52
CA LEU A 487 -28.99 -1.79 -2.67
C LEU A 487 -27.81 -2.74 -2.41
N LEU A 488 -26.59 -2.21 -2.39
CA LEU A 488 -25.37 -2.99 -2.27
C LEU A 488 -24.98 -3.10 -0.78
N PRO A 489 -24.63 -4.29 -0.25
CA PRO A 489 -23.96 -4.40 1.04
C PRO A 489 -22.54 -3.82 1.00
N ASN A 490 -21.97 -3.51 2.17
CA ASN A 490 -20.54 -3.21 2.25
C ASN A 490 -19.73 -4.46 1.89
N GLY A 491 -18.65 -4.30 1.12
CA GLY A 491 -17.85 -5.41 0.64
C GLY A 491 -17.00 -5.06 -0.57
N THR A 492 -16.23 -6.04 -1.01
CA THR A 492 -15.43 -6.01 -2.24
C THR A 492 -16.24 -6.60 -3.40
N TYR A 493 -16.22 -5.94 -4.54
CA TYR A 493 -16.95 -6.31 -5.74
C TYR A 493 -16.00 -6.40 -6.94
N GLU A 494 -16.30 -7.31 -7.86
CA GLU A 494 -15.70 -7.34 -9.19
C GLU A 494 -16.64 -6.59 -10.16
N ILE A 495 -16.08 -5.64 -10.92
CA ILE A 495 -16.73 -4.99 -12.04
C ILE A 495 -16.21 -5.65 -13.31
N ASN A 496 -17.09 -6.34 -14.04
CA ASN A 496 -16.82 -6.86 -15.37
C ASN A 496 -17.55 -5.98 -16.41
N LEU A 497 -16.83 -5.47 -17.40
CA LEU A 497 -17.35 -4.60 -18.46
C LEU A 497 -17.13 -5.29 -19.80
N ASN A 498 -18.14 -5.23 -20.68
CA ASN A 498 -18.06 -5.77 -22.02
C ASN A 498 -18.68 -4.78 -23.00
N PHE A 499 -17.85 -4.20 -23.87
CA PHE A 499 -18.28 -3.22 -24.87
C PHE A 499 -18.32 -3.87 -26.25
N VAL A 500 -19.45 -3.75 -26.94
CA VAL A 500 -19.73 -4.51 -28.17
C VAL A 500 -20.41 -3.60 -29.19
N SER A 501 -19.89 -3.58 -30.42
CA SER A 501 -20.54 -2.87 -31.52
C SER A 501 -21.78 -3.61 -32.04
N GLN A 502 -22.68 -2.84 -32.65
CA GLN A 502 -23.92 -3.40 -33.21
C GLN A 502 -23.70 -4.53 -34.23
N ASP A 503 -22.63 -4.49 -35.03
CA ASP A 503 -22.25 -5.56 -35.96
C ASP A 503 -21.45 -6.70 -35.30
N GLY A 504 -20.91 -6.45 -34.10
CA GLY A 504 -20.05 -7.38 -33.37
C GLY A 504 -18.59 -7.33 -33.79
N GLU A 505 -18.18 -6.48 -34.74
CA GLU A 505 -16.78 -6.42 -35.22
C GLU A 505 -15.81 -5.80 -34.21
N PHE A 506 -16.32 -4.95 -33.31
CA PHE A 506 -15.57 -4.39 -32.20
C PHE A 506 -16.06 -4.98 -30.88
N THR A 507 -15.12 -5.53 -30.11
CA THR A 507 -15.34 -5.93 -28.70
C THR A 507 -14.18 -5.46 -27.84
N ALA A 508 -14.47 -5.17 -26.57
CA ALA A 508 -13.46 -5.01 -25.54
C ALA A 508 -14.02 -5.37 -24.16
N SER A 509 -13.32 -6.22 -23.42
CA SER A 509 -13.67 -6.58 -22.05
C SER A 509 -12.63 -6.14 -21.03
N TYR A 510 -13.12 -5.62 -19.91
CA TYR A 510 -12.32 -5.14 -18.80
C TYR A 510 -12.85 -5.67 -17.50
N ALA A 511 -11.97 -5.85 -16.52
CA ALA A 511 -12.34 -6.20 -15.17
C ALA A 511 -11.55 -5.37 -14.15
N LEU A 512 -12.16 -5.05 -13.02
CA LEU A 512 -11.49 -4.39 -11.89
C LEU A 512 -12.19 -4.71 -10.57
N ILE A 513 -11.46 -4.56 -9.47
CA ILE A 513 -12.04 -4.61 -8.13
C ILE A 513 -12.55 -3.22 -7.75
N ALA A 514 -13.73 -3.16 -7.15
CA ALA A 514 -14.30 -1.96 -6.54
C ALA A 514 -14.77 -2.25 -5.11
N ILE A 515 -14.76 -1.21 -4.28
CA ILE A 515 -15.05 -1.33 -2.85
C ILE A 515 -16.29 -0.51 -2.52
N LYS A 516 -17.28 -1.14 -1.88
CA LYS A 516 -18.32 -0.39 -1.17
C LYS A 516 -18.05 -0.47 0.32
N SER A 517 -17.85 0.67 0.94
CA SER A 517 -17.68 0.75 2.39
C SER A 517 -18.36 1.98 2.97
N GLY A 518 -18.73 1.89 4.25
CA GLY A 518 -19.33 2.98 5.01
C GLY A 518 -19.14 2.84 6.51
N THR A 519 -18.35 1.86 6.96
CA THR A 519 -18.15 1.53 8.36
C THR A 519 -16.92 2.26 8.88
N VAL A 520 -17.02 2.86 10.07
CA VAL A 520 -15.93 3.54 10.75
C VAL A 520 -15.50 2.72 11.97
N LEU A 521 -14.20 2.48 12.10
CA LEU A 521 -13.61 1.90 13.30
C LEU A 521 -12.83 2.96 14.06
N GLN A 522 -13.22 3.21 15.30
CA GLN A 522 -12.58 4.16 16.20
C GLN A 522 -11.90 3.39 17.32
N GLY A 523 -10.71 3.83 17.72
CA GLY A 523 -9.97 3.17 18.78
C GLY A 523 -9.26 4.13 19.72
N GLN A 524 -9.03 3.64 20.93
CA GLN A 524 -8.39 4.37 22.01
C GLN A 524 -7.38 3.48 22.73
N LEU A 525 -6.13 3.92 22.78
CA LEU A 525 -5.09 3.29 23.58
C LEU A 525 -5.24 3.71 25.05
N ARG A 526 -5.25 2.71 25.94
CA ARG A 526 -5.45 2.82 27.38
C ARG A 526 -4.23 2.30 28.11
N THR A 527 -3.97 2.84 29.30
CA THR A 527 -3.03 2.27 30.26
C THR A 527 -3.70 1.10 31.00
N PRO A 528 -2.93 0.22 31.68
CA PRO A 528 -3.51 -0.85 32.51
C PRO A 528 -4.42 -0.33 33.65
N ALA A 529 -4.25 0.93 34.04
CA ALA A 529 -5.09 1.61 35.03
C ALA A 529 -6.40 2.19 34.44
N GLY A 530 -6.64 2.05 33.13
CA GLY A 530 -7.85 2.51 32.43
C GLY A 530 -7.81 3.96 31.92
N GLY A 531 -6.78 4.75 32.26
CA GLY A 531 -6.57 6.09 31.70
C GLY A 531 -6.01 6.06 30.27
N ASN A 532 -5.99 7.18 29.55
CA ASN A 532 -5.44 7.25 28.20
C ASN A 532 -3.92 7.03 28.18
N ALA A 533 -3.43 6.23 27.22
CA ALA A 533 -2.00 6.02 27.01
C ALA A 533 -1.39 7.20 26.25
N THR A 534 -0.90 8.20 26.99
CA THR A 534 -0.24 9.39 26.44
C THR A 534 1.23 9.10 26.11
N GLY A 535 1.80 9.79 25.11
CA GLY A 535 3.20 9.60 24.68
C GLY A 535 3.40 8.65 23.48
N LEU A 536 2.31 8.19 22.86
CA LEU A 536 2.34 7.36 21.64
C LEU A 536 2.00 8.16 20.38
N ALA A 537 1.95 9.50 20.47
CA ALA A 537 1.66 10.38 19.35
C ALA A 537 2.62 10.11 18.17
N GLY A 538 2.07 10.00 16.96
CA GLY A 538 2.85 9.72 15.75
C GLY A 538 3.16 8.23 15.52
N LYS A 539 2.94 7.35 16.51
CA LYS A 539 2.88 5.91 16.26
C LYS A 539 1.71 5.58 15.34
N LYS A 540 1.74 4.40 14.73
CA LYS A 540 0.75 3.94 13.76
C LYS A 540 0.07 2.69 14.26
N MET A 541 -1.26 2.67 14.17
CA MET A 541 -2.05 1.45 14.27
C MET A 541 -2.19 0.85 12.87
N LEU A 542 -1.84 -0.42 12.74
CA LEU A 542 -1.92 -1.18 11.50
C LEU A 542 -3.17 -2.07 11.57
N LEU A 543 -3.99 -2.07 10.51
CA LEU A 543 -5.20 -2.87 10.38
C LEU A 543 -5.04 -3.86 9.25
N ALA A 544 -5.20 -5.16 9.55
CA ALA A 544 -5.09 -6.23 8.58
C ALA A 544 -6.28 -7.19 8.65
N GLY A 545 -7.11 -7.19 7.60
CA GLY A 545 -8.28 -8.07 7.47
C GLY A 545 -7.91 -9.48 7.03
N TYR A 546 -8.46 -10.49 7.70
CA TYR A 546 -8.18 -11.89 7.38
C TYR A 546 -8.81 -12.31 6.04
N ASN A 547 -10.07 -11.93 5.75
CA ASN A 547 -10.80 -12.41 4.56
C ASN A 547 -11.01 -11.32 3.50
N SER A 548 -11.22 -10.08 3.92
CA SER A 548 -11.42 -8.92 3.03
C SER A 548 -10.14 -8.50 2.33
N HIS A 549 -8.99 -8.96 2.84
CA HIS A 549 -7.64 -8.53 2.44
C HIS A 549 -7.38 -7.02 2.59
N GLN A 550 -8.29 -6.29 3.22
CA GLN A 550 -8.13 -4.87 3.44
C GLN A 550 -6.96 -4.61 4.41
N ARG A 551 -6.09 -3.68 4.03
CA ARG A 551 -4.93 -3.24 4.83
C ARG A 551 -4.94 -1.73 4.95
N GLN A 552 -5.01 -1.21 6.17
CA GLN A 552 -5.00 0.24 6.43
C GLN A 552 -4.04 0.60 7.54
N VAL A 553 -3.64 1.87 7.59
CA VAL A 553 -2.79 2.43 8.64
C VAL A 553 -3.38 3.73 9.14
N ALA A 554 -3.44 3.91 10.46
CA ALA A 554 -3.92 5.12 11.12
C ALA A 554 -2.87 5.66 12.07
N VAL A 555 -2.68 6.98 12.09
CA VAL A 555 -1.77 7.64 13.04
C VAL A 555 -2.47 7.79 14.40
N VAL A 556 -1.74 7.49 15.47
CA VAL A 556 -2.16 7.67 16.85
C VAL A 556 -1.92 9.13 17.25
N ASP A 557 -2.96 9.77 17.78
CA ASP A 557 -2.89 11.16 18.23
C ASP A 557 -2.26 11.32 19.62
N ALA A 558 -2.14 12.56 20.10
CA ALA A 558 -1.57 12.88 21.41
C ALA A 558 -2.35 12.29 22.60
N THR A 559 -3.63 11.97 22.40
CA THR A 559 -4.51 11.37 23.40
C THR A 559 -4.53 9.85 23.36
N GLY A 560 -3.87 9.24 22.37
CA GLY A 560 -3.86 7.79 22.13
C GLY A 560 -5.02 7.30 21.26
N ALA A 561 -5.79 8.20 20.64
CA ALA A 561 -6.89 7.84 19.76
C ALA A 561 -6.42 7.60 18.32
N PHE A 562 -7.15 6.76 17.59
CA PHE A 562 -6.95 6.47 16.16
C PHE A 562 -8.29 6.10 15.51
N HIS A 563 -8.40 6.22 14.19
CA HIS A 563 -9.60 5.78 13.47
C HIS A 563 -9.25 5.27 12.06
N PHE A 564 -10.11 4.40 11.54
CA PHE A 564 -10.08 3.88 10.19
C PHE A 564 -11.43 4.10 9.52
N ASP A 565 -11.41 4.63 8.30
CA ASP A 565 -12.60 4.89 7.51
C ASP A 565 -12.84 3.81 6.46
N GLY A 566 -14.12 3.51 6.24
CA GLY A 566 -14.54 2.58 5.20
C GLY A 566 -13.97 1.18 5.38
N VAL A 567 -13.98 0.70 6.62
CA VAL A 567 -13.61 -0.69 6.98
C VAL A 567 -14.67 -1.64 6.41
N LEU A 568 -14.25 -2.81 5.94
CA LEU A 568 -15.14 -3.83 5.38
C LEU A 568 -15.58 -4.83 6.46
N PRO A 569 -16.69 -5.57 6.24
CA PRO A 569 -17.01 -6.71 7.08
C PRO A 569 -15.88 -7.76 7.03
N ASP A 570 -15.29 -8.06 8.18
CA ASP A 570 -14.20 -9.03 8.35
C ASP A 570 -13.84 -9.23 9.83
N THR A 571 -12.97 -10.20 10.11
CA THR A 571 -12.13 -10.20 11.31
C THR A 571 -10.82 -9.48 10.98
N TYR A 572 -10.42 -8.53 11.82
CA TYR A 572 -9.18 -7.77 11.68
C TYR A 572 -8.20 -8.05 12.81
N GLN A 573 -6.92 -8.07 12.44
CA GLN A 573 -5.80 -7.89 13.35
C GLN A 573 -5.45 -6.40 13.42
N LEU A 574 -5.40 -5.86 14.63
CA LEU A 574 -4.88 -4.52 14.92
C LEU A 574 -3.52 -4.66 15.60
N THR A 575 -2.49 -4.00 15.06
CA THR A 575 -1.12 -4.07 15.58
C THR A 575 -0.52 -2.68 15.67
N LEU A 576 0.04 -2.34 16.84
CA LEU A 576 0.78 -1.08 17.01
C LEU A 576 2.18 -1.22 16.40
N ASN A 577 2.66 -0.20 15.68
CA ASN A 577 4.02 -0.16 15.12
C ASN A 577 5.14 0.10 16.18
N ASP A 578 5.05 -0.56 17.34
CA ASP A 578 6.12 -0.53 18.35
C ASP A 578 7.28 -1.41 17.90
N LEU A 579 8.25 -0.83 17.17
CA LEU A 579 9.42 -1.57 16.68
C LEU A 579 10.38 -2.00 17.79
N VAL A 580 10.32 -1.37 18.97
CA VAL A 580 11.12 -1.75 20.14
C VAL A 580 10.54 -3.02 20.76
N HIS A 581 9.21 -3.09 20.86
CA HIS A 581 8.46 -4.23 21.40
C HIS A 581 7.46 -4.79 20.38
N PRO A 582 7.95 -5.37 19.26
CA PRO A 582 7.09 -5.80 18.17
C PRO A 582 6.11 -6.88 18.64
N GLY A 583 4.86 -6.75 18.21
CA GLY A 583 3.79 -7.69 18.54
C GLY A 583 3.21 -7.58 19.95
N VAL A 584 3.71 -6.68 20.81
CA VAL A 584 3.17 -6.55 22.18
C VAL A 584 1.75 -6.00 22.21
N VAL A 585 1.41 -5.11 21.29
CA VAL A 585 0.01 -4.76 21.01
C VAL A 585 -0.37 -5.43 19.70
N SER A 586 -1.07 -6.54 19.83
CA SER A 586 -1.68 -7.28 18.73
C SER A 586 -3.02 -7.82 19.22
N VAL A 587 -4.12 -7.17 18.82
CA VAL A 587 -5.48 -7.49 19.27
C VAL A 587 -6.41 -7.68 18.08
N SER A 588 -7.56 -8.30 18.29
CA SER A 588 -8.48 -8.59 17.18
C SER A 588 -9.82 -7.90 17.35
N THR A 589 -10.43 -7.56 16.22
CA THR A 589 -11.74 -6.93 16.16
C THR A 589 -12.54 -7.51 15.00
N ALA A 590 -13.75 -7.97 15.27
CA ALA A 590 -14.69 -8.35 14.23
C ALA A 590 -15.50 -7.13 13.79
N VAL A 591 -15.80 -7.04 12.50
CA VAL A 591 -16.69 -6.07 11.89
C VAL A 591 -17.81 -6.84 11.22
N PHE A 592 -19.02 -6.75 11.76
CA PHE A 592 -20.17 -7.47 11.20
C PHE A 592 -20.76 -6.76 9.99
N ASP A 593 -21.45 -7.51 9.11
CA ASP A 593 -22.00 -7.04 7.83
C ASP A 593 -22.85 -5.77 7.92
N ASN A 594 -23.58 -5.59 9.03
CA ASN A 594 -24.49 -4.47 9.26
C ASN A 594 -23.94 -3.40 10.22
N SER A 595 -22.65 -3.45 10.56
CA SER A 595 -22.03 -2.47 11.47
C SER A 595 -21.74 -1.17 10.75
N THR A 596 -22.05 -0.05 11.38
CA THR A 596 -21.65 1.29 10.91
C THR A 596 -20.54 1.88 11.75
N THR A 597 -20.50 1.58 13.05
CA THR A 597 -19.51 2.12 13.98
C THR A 597 -18.99 1.02 14.91
N ILE A 598 -17.67 0.92 15.00
CA ILE A 598 -16.95 0.00 15.89
C ILE A 598 -16.06 0.84 16.81
N ASN A 599 -16.10 0.56 18.10
CA ASN A 599 -15.22 1.16 19.09
C ASN A 599 -14.32 0.08 19.69
N VAL A 600 -13.02 0.33 19.72
CA VAL A 600 -12.02 -0.57 20.33
C VAL A 600 -11.20 0.16 21.39
N ASP A 601 -11.25 -0.31 22.63
CA ASP A 601 -10.32 0.11 23.68
C ASP A 601 -9.18 -0.90 23.75
N ILE A 602 -7.92 -0.45 23.59
CA ILE A 602 -6.73 -1.31 23.56
C ILE A 602 -5.81 -0.94 24.72
N VAL A 603 -5.43 -1.90 25.55
CA VAL A 603 -4.50 -1.70 26.66
C VAL A 603 -3.05 -1.76 26.15
N TYR A 604 -2.30 -0.67 26.33
CA TYR A 604 -0.85 -0.61 26.15
C TYR A 604 -0.15 -0.95 27.49
N PRO A 605 0.59 -2.08 27.58
CA PRO A 605 1.08 -2.59 28.86
C PRO A 605 2.35 -1.90 29.40
N TYR A 606 2.96 -0.96 28.66
CA TYR A 606 4.16 -0.23 29.09
C TYR A 606 3.83 1.21 29.52
N GLY A 607 4.50 1.69 30.56
CA GLY A 607 4.36 3.08 31.02
C GLY A 607 5.28 4.06 30.26
N PRO A 608 5.15 5.37 30.50
CA PRO A 608 6.13 6.36 30.06
C PRO A 608 7.51 6.01 30.65
N GLY A 609 8.47 5.62 29.81
CA GLY A 609 9.82 5.21 30.25
C GLY A 609 10.12 3.70 30.30
N LEU A 610 9.41 2.85 29.54
CA LEU A 610 9.79 1.46 29.20
C LEU A 610 10.02 0.45 30.35
N ALA A 611 9.64 0.75 31.60
CA ALA A 611 9.60 -0.26 32.65
C ALA A 611 8.24 -0.98 32.64
N GLN A 612 8.23 -2.28 32.33
CA GLN A 612 7.07 -3.15 32.51
C GLN A 612 6.69 -3.16 34.00
N ARG A 613 5.50 -2.64 34.36
CA ARG A 613 5.03 -2.66 35.76
C ARG A 613 4.06 -3.83 36.00
N ALA A 614 4.36 -4.58 37.05
CA ALA A 614 3.58 -5.64 37.71
C ALA A 614 3.64 -7.05 37.10
N ALA A 615 3.41 -8.03 37.98
CA ALA A 615 3.57 -9.47 37.78
C ALA A 615 2.81 -10.00 36.55
N PRO A 616 3.26 -11.11 35.92
CA PRO A 616 2.63 -11.70 34.74
C PRO A 616 1.26 -12.32 35.10
N GLN A 617 0.24 -11.47 35.22
CA GLN A 617 -1.17 -11.87 35.31
C GLN A 617 -1.85 -11.68 33.95
N SER A 618 -2.82 -12.54 33.64
CA SER A 618 -3.67 -12.38 32.47
C SER A 618 -4.53 -11.11 32.61
N TYR A 619 -4.80 -10.45 31.49
CA TYR A 619 -5.65 -9.26 31.43
C TYR A 619 -6.41 -9.18 30.10
N ALA A 620 -7.48 -8.39 30.07
CA ALA A 620 -8.18 -8.04 28.84
C ALA A 620 -7.40 -6.96 28.08
N ALA A 621 -6.75 -7.33 26.99
CA ALA A 621 -5.93 -6.44 26.18
C ALA A 621 -6.76 -5.58 25.22
N ALA A 622 -7.94 -6.04 24.82
CA ALA A 622 -8.88 -5.22 24.07
C ALA A 622 -10.33 -5.54 24.41
N THR A 623 -11.17 -4.52 24.33
CA THR A 623 -12.64 -4.66 24.38
C THR A 623 -13.23 -3.98 23.15
N VAL A 624 -14.12 -4.67 22.45
CA VAL A 624 -14.75 -4.18 21.22
C VAL A 624 -16.26 -4.02 21.43
N THR A 625 -16.82 -2.91 20.98
CA THR A 625 -18.27 -2.68 20.88
C THR A 625 -18.63 -2.23 19.48
N GLN A 626 -19.78 -2.64 18.98
CA GLN A 626 -20.29 -2.23 17.66
C GLN A 626 -21.81 -2.22 17.65
N ASP A 627 -22.39 -1.48 16.71
CA ASP A 627 -23.84 -1.36 16.51
C ASP A 627 -24.44 -2.50 15.67
N GLY A 628 -23.60 -3.20 14.89
CA GLY A 628 -24.00 -4.39 14.15
C GLY A 628 -24.21 -5.61 15.04
N ALA A 629 -25.00 -6.56 14.54
CA ALA A 629 -25.30 -7.80 15.24
C ALA A 629 -24.33 -8.90 14.79
N GLY A 630 -23.68 -9.54 15.76
CA GLY A 630 -22.85 -10.71 15.50
C GLY A 630 -23.66 -11.94 15.10
N PRO A 631 -22.96 -13.03 14.72
CA PRO A 631 -23.61 -14.31 14.48
C PRO A 631 -24.38 -14.79 15.73
N PRO A 632 -25.43 -15.62 15.58
CA PRO A 632 -26.12 -16.22 16.72
C PRO A 632 -25.16 -17.09 17.53
N ALA A 633 -25.37 -17.25 18.84
CA ALA A 633 -24.53 -18.15 19.65
C ALA A 633 -24.65 -19.61 19.17
N ARG A 634 -23.53 -20.35 19.15
CA ARG A 634 -23.50 -21.76 18.74
C ARG A 634 -24.32 -22.66 19.67
N ALA A 635 -24.99 -23.66 19.11
CA ALA A 635 -25.56 -24.76 19.89
C ALA A 635 -24.43 -25.72 20.29
N GLU A 636 -24.21 -25.93 21.59
CA GLU A 636 -23.10 -26.75 22.07
C GLU A 636 -23.25 -28.22 21.66
N THR A 637 -22.28 -28.74 20.90
CA THR A 637 -21.89 -30.15 21.00
C THR A 637 -20.40 -30.20 21.29
N ALA A 638 -20.06 -30.22 22.58
CA ALA A 638 -18.72 -30.53 23.02
C ALA A 638 -18.39 -31.99 22.63
N ALA A 639 -17.51 -32.16 21.66
CA ALA A 639 -16.73 -33.39 21.57
C ALA A 639 -15.32 -33.04 22.04
N PRO A 640 -15.00 -33.21 23.34
CA PRO A 640 -13.61 -33.14 23.76
C PRO A 640 -12.91 -34.36 23.17
N ARG A 641 -12.14 -34.18 22.10
CA ARG A 641 -11.05 -35.12 21.86
C ARG A 641 -10.00 -34.75 22.89
N ALA A 642 -9.80 -35.65 23.85
CA ALA A 642 -8.83 -35.50 24.93
C ALA A 642 -7.53 -34.95 24.35
N VAL A 643 -7.15 -33.76 24.84
CA VAL A 643 -5.73 -33.42 24.94
C VAL A 643 -5.14 -34.61 25.70
N PRO A 644 -4.24 -35.43 25.11
CA PRO A 644 -3.42 -36.24 25.98
C PRO A 644 -2.75 -35.23 26.90
N ASP A 645 -3.13 -35.28 28.18
CA ASP A 645 -2.44 -34.63 29.26
C ASP A 645 -1.06 -35.29 29.33
N VAL A 646 -0.21 -34.92 28.38
CA VAL A 646 1.21 -35.02 28.58
C VAL A 646 1.49 -33.86 29.50
N THR A 647 1.28 -34.09 30.80
CA THR A 647 2.06 -33.44 31.84
C THR A 647 3.47 -33.35 31.25
N PRO A 648 4.00 -32.15 30.92
CA PRO A 648 5.40 -32.06 30.61
C PRO A 648 6.08 -32.71 31.81
N GLN A 649 6.92 -33.70 31.53
CA GLN A 649 7.96 -34.01 32.49
C GLN A 649 8.75 -32.71 32.57
N ASP A 650 8.42 -31.87 33.56
CA ASP A 650 9.03 -30.56 33.77
C ASP A 650 10.53 -30.80 33.87
N ASP A 651 11.24 -30.50 32.79
CA ASP A 651 12.68 -30.38 32.86
C ASP A 651 12.94 -29.18 33.78
N GLU A 652 13.85 -29.36 34.74
CA GLU A 652 14.18 -28.34 35.74
C GLU A 652 14.49 -27.00 35.04
N GLY A 653 13.60 -26.00 35.18
CA GLY A 653 13.72 -24.68 34.56
C GLY A 653 12.74 -24.34 33.42
N SER A 654 11.80 -25.21 33.03
CA SER A 654 10.73 -24.84 32.08
C SER A 654 9.68 -23.89 32.69
N LYS A 655 9.09 -22.98 31.89
CA LYS A 655 7.99 -22.09 32.29
C LYS A 655 7.00 -21.89 31.16
N THR A 656 5.70 -21.98 31.48
CA THR A 656 4.59 -21.87 30.52
C THR A 656 3.74 -20.62 30.76
N PHE A 657 3.34 -19.96 29.67
CA PHE A 657 2.46 -18.80 29.62
C PHE A 657 1.28 -19.13 28.71
N THR A 658 0.04 -18.98 29.20
CA THR A 658 -1.15 -19.45 28.49
C THR A 658 -2.21 -18.36 28.46
N ALA A 659 -2.68 -17.99 27.26
CA ALA A 659 -3.85 -17.17 27.05
C ALA A 659 -5.01 -18.04 26.54
N THR A 660 -6.14 -18.00 27.24
CA THR A 660 -7.37 -18.68 26.85
C THR A 660 -8.41 -17.63 26.49
N ALA A 661 -8.99 -17.75 25.29
CA ALA A 661 -10.10 -16.93 24.86
C ALA A 661 -11.26 -17.06 25.86
N ALA A 662 -11.83 -15.94 26.27
CA ALA A 662 -12.87 -15.88 27.29
C ALA A 662 -14.17 -15.32 26.71
N ALA A 663 -14.50 -14.07 27.03
CA ALA A 663 -15.71 -13.42 26.53
C ALA A 663 -15.62 -13.09 25.03
N GLN A 664 -16.78 -13.02 24.40
CA GLN A 664 -16.94 -12.62 23.01
C GLN A 664 -16.26 -11.28 22.73
N ASN A 665 -15.49 -11.24 21.63
CA ASN A 665 -14.80 -10.06 21.11
C ASN A 665 -13.90 -9.37 22.16
N GLN A 666 -13.38 -10.14 23.12
CA GLN A 666 -12.42 -9.68 24.11
C GLN A 666 -11.10 -10.42 23.92
N THR A 667 -10.04 -9.68 23.62
CA THR A 667 -8.69 -10.26 23.53
C THR A 667 -8.13 -10.44 24.94
N ILE A 668 -7.80 -11.67 25.32
CA ILE A 668 -7.11 -11.99 26.57
C ILE A 668 -5.63 -12.13 26.29
N SER A 669 -4.78 -11.46 27.07
CA SER A 669 -3.32 -11.52 26.93
C SER A 669 -2.63 -11.88 28.24
N VAL A 670 -1.51 -12.60 28.13
CA VAL A 670 -0.59 -12.92 29.23
C VAL A 670 0.82 -12.44 28.87
N PRO A 671 1.45 -11.59 29.69
CA PRO A 671 2.83 -11.18 29.47
C PRO A 671 3.81 -12.35 29.66
N VAL A 672 4.74 -12.49 28.72
CA VAL A 672 5.88 -13.40 28.85
C VAL A 672 6.96 -12.70 29.67
N SER A 673 7.47 -13.39 30.69
CA SER A 673 8.59 -12.92 31.52
C SER A 673 9.39 -14.10 32.04
N TYR A 674 10.60 -14.27 31.51
CA TYR A 674 11.47 -15.41 31.77
C TYR A 674 12.93 -14.98 31.86
N THR A 675 13.69 -15.52 32.82
CA THR A 675 15.11 -15.20 33.01
C THR A 675 15.94 -16.44 32.71
N VAL A 676 16.78 -16.33 31.69
CA VAL A 676 17.74 -17.36 31.30
C VAL A 676 19.01 -17.20 32.14
N PRO A 677 19.45 -18.24 32.88
CA PRO A 677 20.65 -18.17 33.71
C PRO A 677 21.93 -17.86 32.92
N LYS A 678 22.91 -17.26 33.61
CA LYS A 678 24.27 -17.06 33.07
C LYS A 678 24.89 -18.42 32.70
N GLY A 679 25.53 -18.49 31.53
CA GLY A 679 26.20 -19.70 31.03
C GLY A 679 25.30 -20.71 30.32
N THR A 680 24.00 -20.44 30.21
CA THR A 680 23.09 -21.27 29.40
C THR A 680 23.47 -21.19 27.92
N LYS A 681 23.57 -22.33 27.25
CA LYS A 681 23.91 -22.38 25.82
C LYS A 681 22.70 -22.22 24.92
N ASN A 682 21.60 -22.90 25.25
CA ASN A 682 20.40 -22.91 24.42
C ASN A 682 19.15 -22.61 25.22
N VAL A 683 18.18 -21.97 24.57
CA VAL A 683 16.80 -21.83 25.07
C VAL A 683 15.87 -22.57 24.11
N GLY A 684 15.10 -23.50 24.66
CA GLY A 684 13.99 -24.14 23.98
C GLY A 684 12.75 -23.26 24.06
N VAL A 685 12.03 -23.11 22.96
CA VAL A 685 10.73 -22.44 22.90
C VAL A 685 9.74 -23.46 22.35
N LYS A 686 8.52 -23.55 22.90
CA LYS A 686 7.41 -24.30 22.33
C LYS A 686 6.15 -23.44 22.36
N ILE A 687 5.63 -23.14 21.20
CA ILE A 687 4.36 -22.45 21.02
C ILE A 687 3.31 -23.47 20.60
N THR A 688 2.14 -23.45 21.24
CA THR A 688 0.99 -24.27 20.85
C THR A 688 -0.24 -23.40 20.76
N VAL A 689 -1.00 -23.53 19.68
CA VAL A 689 -2.32 -22.90 19.58
C VAL A 689 -3.35 -23.99 19.33
N SER A 690 -4.34 -24.11 20.20
CA SER A 690 -5.40 -25.11 20.13
C SER A 690 -6.76 -24.44 20.10
N THR A 691 -7.71 -24.95 19.33
CA THR A 691 -9.07 -24.42 19.27
C THR A 691 -10.11 -25.51 19.41
N ALA A 692 -11.13 -25.25 20.23
CA ALA A 692 -12.30 -26.11 20.35
C ALA A 692 -13.29 -25.95 19.18
N GLU A 693 -13.05 -24.99 18.28
CA GLU A 693 -13.85 -24.80 17.05
C GLU A 693 -13.66 -25.94 16.05
N TYR A 694 -12.51 -26.63 16.09
CA TYR A 694 -12.18 -27.69 15.16
C TYR A 694 -12.98 -28.97 15.43
N PRO A 695 -13.48 -29.67 14.39
CA PRO A 695 -13.36 -29.38 12.95
C PRO A 695 -14.51 -28.55 12.36
N VAL A 696 -15.49 -28.18 13.17
CA VAL A 696 -16.80 -27.73 12.68
C VAL A 696 -16.79 -26.26 12.24
N TYR A 697 -16.17 -25.38 13.03
CA TYR A 697 -16.25 -23.92 12.87
C TYR A 697 -14.93 -23.30 12.45
N THR A 698 -14.12 -24.05 11.71
CA THR A 698 -12.75 -23.64 11.38
C THR A 698 -12.53 -23.43 9.89
N THR A 699 -13.57 -23.47 9.05
CA THR A 699 -13.41 -23.25 7.59
C THR A 699 -13.68 -21.79 7.21
N ALA A 700 -13.28 -21.38 6.01
CA ALA A 700 -13.50 -20.01 5.53
C ALA A 700 -14.99 -19.57 5.48
N GLN A 701 -15.93 -20.52 5.46
CA GLN A 701 -17.37 -20.24 5.53
C GLN A 701 -17.88 -20.00 6.96
N SER A 702 -17.07 -20.27 7.98
CA SER A 702 -17.45 -20.06 9.37
C SER A 702 -17.51 -18.57 9.69
N GLN A 703 -18.65 -18.13 10.22
CA GLN A 703 -18.85 -16.77 10.76
C GLN A 703 -18.22 -16.58 12.15
N TYR A 704 -17.77 -17.68 12.78
CA TYR A 704 -16.91 -17.67 13.95
C TYR A 704 -15.47 -17.82 13.47
N ASN A 705 -14.58 -17.03 14.01
CA ASN A 705 -13.21 -16.96 13.52
C ASN A 705 -12.28 -16.49 14.63
N ASP A 706 -12.18 -17.31 15.68
CA ASP A 706 -11.31 -17.03 16.81
C ASP A 706 -9.90 -16.65 16.35
N THR A 707 -9.25 -15.79 17.11
CA THR A 707 -7.89 -15.35 16.78
C THR A 707 -6.91 -15.63 17.89
N TRP A 708 -5.64 -15.65 17.52
CA TRP A 708 -4.54 -15.90 18.41
C TRP A 708 -3.35 -15.05 18.01
N SER A 709 -2.50 -14.72 18.99
CA SER A 709 -1.20 -14.11 18.73
C SER A 709 -0.19 -14.51 19.78
N TYR A 710 1.08 -14.48 19.42
CA TYR A 710 2.19 -14.59 20.36
C TYR A 710 3.35 -13.73 19.89
N ALA A 711 4.16 -13.25 20.84
CA ALA A 711 5.45 -12.63 20.59
C ALA A 711 6.39 -12.99 21.74
N VAL A 712 7.58 -13.52 21.43
CA VAL A 712 8.69 -13.70 22.37
C VAL A 712 9.83 -12.79 21.94
N THR A 713 10.31 -11.96 22.86
CA THR A 713 11.32 -10.93 22.62
C THR A 713 12.56 -11.16 23.50
N GLY A 714 13.71 -10.62 23.06
CA GLY A 714 14.99 -10.77 23.75
C GLY A 714 15.82 -11.99 23.35
N LEU A 715 15.27 -12.87 22.50
CA LEU A 715 16.02 -13.98 21.90
C LEU A 715 16.76 -13.52 20.63
N PRO A 716 18.06 -13.82 20.49
CA PRO A 716 18.86 -13.36 19.36
C PRO A 716 18.56 -14.14 18.07
N GLY A 717 18.54 -13.42 16.94
CA GLY A 717 18.58 -14.04 15.60
C GLY A 717 17.36 -14.86 15.20
N VAL A 718 16.26 -14.81 15.97
CA VAL A 718 15.02 -15.52 15.67
C VAL A 718 13.82 -14.57 15.80
N ASN A 719 12.88 -14.65 14.85
CA ASN A 719 11.59 -13.98 14.96
C ASN A 719 10.54 -14.96 15.51
N LEU A 720 10.14 -14.74 16.76
CA LEU A 720 9.15 -15.53 17.50
C LEU A 720 7.87 -14.74 17.74
N ALA A 721 7.34 -14.12 16.68
CA ALA A 721 6.02 -13.51 16.71
C ALA A 721 5.16 -14.03 15.56
N ALA A 722 3.90 -14.32 15.83
CA ALA A 722 2.90 -14.58 14.81
C ALA A 722 1.49 -14.30 15.33
N THR A 723 0.59 -14.03 14.40
CA THR A 723 -0.84 -13.85 14.62
C THR A 723 -1.60 -14.72 13.63
N GLY A 724 -2.81 -15.13 13.97
CA GLY A 724 -3.63 -15.88 13.04
C GLY A 724 -5.09 -15.92 13.45
N ALA A 725 -5.90 -16.35 12.49
CA ALA A 725 -7.32 -16.60 12.66
C ALA A 725 -7.58 -18.09 12.42
N VAL A 726 -8.44 -18.67 13.25
CA VAL A 726 -8.72 -20.11 13.28
C VAL A 726 -9.22 -20.61 11.92
N ASN A 727 -10.00 -19.81 11.18
CA ASN A 727 -10.47 -20.19 9.84
C ASN A 727 -9.36 -20.36 8.80
N GLN A 728 -8.17 -19.84 9.09
CA GLN A 728 -7.00 -19.89 8.22
C GLN A 728 -5.91 -20.82 8.74
N THR A 729 -5.87 -21.09 10.05
CA THR A 729 -4.74 -21.82 10.67
C THR A 729 -5.14 -23.16 11.24
N HIS A 730 -6.44 -23.37 11.52
CA HIS A 730 -6.96 -24.56 12.19
C HIS A 730 -8.11 -25.24 11.44
N TYR A 731 -8.42 -24.84 10.20
CA TYR A 731 -9.38 -25.52 9.30
C TYR A 731 -9.05 -27.01 9.02
N THR A 732 -7.85 -27.39 9.41
CA THR A 732 -7.14 -28.61 9.08
C THR A 732 -6.91 -29.47 10.32
N GLN A 733 -6.51 -28.84 11.41
CA GLN A 733 -6.14 -29.49 12.67
C GLN A 733 -6.55 -28.61 13.86
N GLY A 734 -6.99 -29.24 14.95
CA GLY A 734 -7.40 -28.52 16.16
C GLY A 734 -6.26 -27.87 16.93
N SER A 735 -5.00 -28.23 16.64
CA SER A 735 -3.83 -27.64 17.27
C SER A 735 -2.69 -27.46 16.27
N ILE A 736 -1.95 -26.35 16.39
CA ILE A 736 -0.69 -26.10 15.68
C ILE A 736 0.43 -25.94 16.69
N VAL A 737 1.65 -26.38 16.35
CA VAL A 737 2.82 -26.35 17.23
C VAL A 737 4.02 -25.77 16.50
N ARG A 738 4.79 -24.92 17.19
CA ARG A 738 6.09 -24.43 16.74
C ARG A 738 7.07 -24.47 17.90
N THR A 739 8.10 -25.32 17.86
CA THR A 739 9.26 -25.14 18.75
C THR A 739 10.35 -24.29 18.11
N GLU A 740 11.27 -23.74 18.90
CA GLU A 740 12.57 -23.27 18.39
C GLU A 740 13.66 -23.65 19.39
N CYS A 741 14.89 -23.77 18.89
CA CYS A 741 16.09 -23.92 19.69
C CYS A 741 17.03 -22.76 19.37
N VAL A 742 17.27 -21.89 20.35
CA VAL A 742 18.03 -20.65 20.15
C VAL A 742 19.34 -20.73 20.92
N ASP A 743 20.46 -20.58 20.22
CA ASP A 743 21.77 -20.42 20.86
C ASP A 743 21.86 -19.02 21.49
N VAL A 744 22.05 -18.99 22.81
CA VAL A 744 22.17 -17.78 23.62
C VAL A 744 23.54 -17.68 24.30
N THR A 745 24.50 -18.50 23.90
CA THR A 745 25.82 -18.62 24.55
C THR A 745 26.53 -17.28 24.66
N LYS A 746 26.43 -16.42 23.63
CA LYS A 746 27.05 -15.08 23.65
C LYS A 746 26.34 -14.17 24.66
N GLN A 747 25.02 -14.17 24.69
CA GLN A 747 24.18 -13.29 25.49
C GLN A 747 24.26 -13.64 26.98
N THR A 748 24.40 -14.93 27.30
CA THR A 748 24.48 -15.42 28.69
C THR A 748 25.91 -15.52 29.21
N GLN A 749 26.93 -15.16 28.41
CA GLN A 749 28.34 -15.27 28.80
C GLN A 749 28.68 -14.36 29.99
N ALA A 750 28.19 -13.12 29.97
CA ALA A 750 28.52 -12.10 30.97
C ALA A 750 27.53 -12.07 32.15
N GLY A 751 26.26 -12.42 31.91
CA GLY A 751 25.17 -12.33 32.90
C GLY A 751 23.94 -13.16 32.50
N ALA A 752 22.86 -13.03 33.26
CA ALA A 752 21.57 -13.62 32.89
C ALA A 752 20.92 -12.82 31.73
N LEU A 753 20.12 -13.50 30.91
CA LEU A 753 19.36 -12.90 29.81
C LEU A 753 17.88 -12.84 30.19
N SER A 754 17.26 -11.66 30.09
CA SER A 754 15.82 -11.49 30.32
C SER A 754 15.04 -11.55 29.02
N LEU A 755 14.00 -12.38 28.99
CA LEU A 755 13.07 -12.53 27.88
C LEU A 755 11.71 -11.94 28.25
N GLY A 756 11.06 -11.34 27.26
CA GLY A 756 9.76 -10.69 27.39
C GLY A 756 8.79 -11.07 26.28
N GLY A 757 7.62 -10.43 26.25
CA GLY A 757 6.66 -10.56 25.15
C GLY A 757 5.22 -10.77 25.62
N ASN A 758 4.37 -11.35 24.77
CA ASN A 758 2.97 -11.65 25.07
C ASN A 758 2.48 -12.94 24.42
N VAL A 759 1.38 -13.46 24.95
CA VAL A 759 0.57 -14.49 24.30
C VAL A 759 -0.90 -14.08 24.44
N SER A 760 -1.68 -14.22 23.38
CA SER A 760 -3.08 -13.77 23.34
C SER A 760 -4.01 -14.73 22.61
N ALA A 761 -5.29 -14.68 22.96
CA ALA A 761 -6.38 -15.35 22.27
C ALA A 761 -7.67 -14.52 22.37
N THR A 762 -8.51 -14.56 21.33
CA THR A 762 -9.78 -13.83 21.25
C THR A 762 -10.88 -14.77 20.76
N ASN A 763 -12.03 -14.78 21.43
CA ASN A 763 -13.23 -15.47 20.94
C ASN A 763 -14.00 -14.56 19.98
N ILE A 764 -14.27 -15.00 18.76
CA ILE A 764 -14.96 -14.18 17.74
C ILE A 764 -16.34 -14.74 17.44
N GLY A 765 -17.36 -13.91 17.62
CA GLY A 765 -18.74 -14.22 17.27
C GLY A 765 -19.59 -14.77 18.42
N ASP A 766 -19.02 -15.46 19.41
CA ASP A 766 -19.70 -15.80 20.67
C ASP A 766 -18.71 -15.98 21.84
N SER A 767 -19.13 -16.61 22.93
CA SER A 767 -18.26 -16.96 24.09
C SER A 767 -18.13 -18.48 24.28
N SER A 768 -18.47 -19.25 23.25
CA SER A 768 -18.43 -20.71 23.23
C SER A 768 -17.14 -21.19 22.56
N LEU A 769 -16.70 -22.43 22.81
CA LEU A 769 -15.54 -23.06 22.15
C LEU A 769 -14.24 -22.23 22.12
N ALA A 770 -13.55 -22.14 23.26
CA ALA A 770 -12.35 -21.30 23.37
C ALA A 770 -11.17 -21.78 22.51
N THR A 771 -10.43 -20.79 21.98
CA THR A 771 -9.06 -20.92 21.50
C THR A 771 -8.04 -20.65 22.61
N VAL A 772 -6.99 -21.45 22.68
CA VAL A 772 -5.93 -21.41 23.69
C VAL A 772 -4.58 -21.28 23.00
N THR A 773 -3.82 -20.26 23.38
CA THR A 773 -2.47 -20.00 22.89
C THR A 773 -1.49 -20.14 24.04
N THR A 774 -0.44 -20.92 23.86
CA THR A 774 0.54 -21.25 24.90
C THR A 774 1.94 -21.02 24.38
N VAL A 775 2.80 -20.42 25.21
CA VAL A 775 4.27 -20.33 25.02
C VAL A 775 4.94 -21.01 26.21
N GLU A 776 5.78 -21.99 25.95
CA GLU A 776 6.64 -22.65 26.93
C GLU A 776 8.11 -22.32 26.60
N LEU A 777 8.88 -21.95 27.62
CA LEU A 777 10.32 -21.63 27.53
C LEU A 777 11.11 -22.57 28.43
N SER A 778 12.17 -23.19 27.91
CA SER A 778 12.99 -24.18 28.61
C SER A 778 14.49 -23.98 28.36
N LEU A 779 15.33 -24.65 29.15
CA LEU A 779 16.81 -24.58 29.05
C LEU A 779 17.43 -25.70 28.21
N VAL A 780 16.61 -26.54 27.57
CA VAL A 780 17.05 -27.70 26.78
C VAL A 780 16.33 -27.74 25.42
N CYS A 781 17.05 -28.15 24.38
CA CYS A 781 16.47 -28.37 23.05
C CYS A 781 16.30 -29.87 22.78
N LYS A 782 15.18 -30.29 22.21
CA LYS A 782 14.89 -31.69 21.87
C LYS A 782 14.64 -31.85 20.36
N GLY A 783 15.29 -32.85 19.74
CA GLY A 783 14.89 -33.41 18.44
C GLY A 783 15.43 -32.74 17.16
N LEU A 784 15.15 -33.39 16.01
CA LEU A 784 15.31 -32.83 14.67
C LEU A 784 14.04 -32.06 14.31
N LYS A 785 14.14 -30.84 13.79
CA LYS A 785 12.98 -30.01 13.43
C LYS A 785 13.15 -29.35 12.07
N VAL A 786 12.05 -29.20 11.33
CA VAL A 786 11.96 -28.28 10.19
C VAL A 786 11.66 -26.87 10.71
N THR A 787 12.58 -25.93 10.52
CA THR A 787 12.40 -24.53 10.93
C THR A 787 11.76 -23.68 9.84
N GLN A 788 11.92 -24.09 8.58
CA GLN A 788 11.25 -23.51 7.43
C GLN A 788 11.10 -24.56 6.34
N ALA A 789 9.94 -24.59 5.69
CA ALA A 789 9.76 -25.25 4.40
C ALA A 789 9.01 -24.29 3.49
N LYS A 790 9.61 -23.89 2.37
CA LYS A 790 9.00 -22.93 1.44
C LYS A 790 9.09 -23.37 0.00
N PHE A 791 7.97 -23.28 -0.73
CA PHE A 791 8.02 -23.19 -2.17
C PHE A 791 8.39 -21.78 -2.61
N SER A 792 8.92 -21.64 -3.82
CA SER A 792 9.21 -20.34 -4.43
C SER A 792 8.80 -20.29 -5.89
N SER A 793 8.77 -19.09 -6.44
CA SER A 793 8.39 -18.76 -7.80
C SER A 793 9.32 -17.63 -8.27
N PRO A 794 9.79 -17.61 -9.54
CA PRO A 794 9.45 -18.54 -10.61
C PRO A 794 10.13 -19.92 -10.46
N ASN A 795 9.69 -20.89 -11.28
CA ASN A 795 10.35 -22.19 -11.39
C ASN A 795 11.71 -22.09 -12.12
N LYS A 796 12.40 -23.24 -12.26
CA LYS A 796 13.72 -23.30 -12.92
C LYS A 796 13.72 -22.80 -14.37
N ALA A 797 12.59 -22.86 -15.06
CA ALA A 797 12.42 -22.36 -16.43
C ALA A 797 11.98 -20.88 -16.47
N ALA A 798 12.11 -20.16 -15.35
CA ALA A 798 11.71 -18.76 -15.19
C ALA A 798 10.20 -18.50 -15.40
N HIS A 799 9.36 -19.53 -15.27
CA HIS A 799 7.91 -19.37 -15.29
C HIS A 799 7.36 -19.14 -13.88
N PRO A 800 6.55 -18.08 -13.67
CA PRO A 800 5.71 -17.95 -12.48
C PRO A 800 4.80 -19.18 -12.30
N VAL A 801 4.77 -19.71 -11.08
CA VAL A 801 3.99 -20.88 -10.65
C VAL A 801 3.32 -20.62 -9.30
N LEU A 802 2.43 -21.52 -8.92
CA LEU A 802 1.71 -21.61 -7.65
C LEU A 802 0.67 -20.52 -7.38
N GLN A 803 0.63 -19.43 -8.14
CA GLN A 803 -0.37 -18.38 -7.93
C GLN A 803 -0.60 -17.60 -9.24
N PRO A 804 -1.86 -17.26 -9.58
CA PRO A 804 -2.15 -16.30 -10.65
C PRO A 804 -1.43 -14.96 -10.39
N ILE A 805 -0.78 -14.38 -11.41
CA ILE A 805 -0.24 -13.02 -11.31
C ILE A 805 -1.38 -11.99 -11.31
N LYS A 806 -2.38 -12.23 -12.16
CA LYS A 806 -3.60 -11.43 -12.27
C LYS A 806 -4.68 -12.00 -11.38
N LEU A 807 -5.18 -11.21 -10.44
CA LEU A 807 -6.17 -11.66 -9.47
C LEU A 807 -7.60 -11.46 -9.96
N THR A 808 -7.85 -10.54 -10.90
CA THR A 808 -9.20 -10.33 -11.43
C THR A 808 -9.59 -11.52 -12.30
N GLY A 809 -10.81 -12.02 -12.15
CA GLY A 809 -11.27 -13.22 -12.85
C GLY A 809 -10.64 -14.55 -12.39
N ASN A 810 -9.64 -14.58 -11.50
CA ASN A 810 -9.05 -15.78 -10.88
C ASN A 810 -9.39 -15.87 -9.38
N LEU A 811 -9.39 -17.07 -8.78
CA LEU A 811 -9.48 -17.11 -7.30
C LEU A 811 -8.15 -16.66 -6.67
N PRO A 812 -8.21 -15.89 -5.58
CA PRO A 812 -7.01 -15.53 -4.84
C PRO A 812 -6.44 -16.73 -4.07
N GLY A 813 -5.11 -16.72 -3.90
CA GLY A 813 -4.37 -17.68 -3.09
C GLY A 813 -3.52 -18.66 -3.89
N PRO A 814 -2.75 -19.52 -3.21
CA PRO A 814 -1.84 -20.43 -3.87
C PRO A 814 -2.52 -21.72 -4.34
N TYR A 815 -1.95 -22.35 -5.34
CA TYR A 815 -2.44 -23.54 -6.02
C TYR A 815 -1.37 -24.62 -6.07
N VAL A 816 -1.78 -25.89 -6.02
CA VAL A 816 -0.87 -27.00 -6.22
C VAL A 816 -1.51 -28.10 -7.05
N SER A 817 -0.84 -28.51 -8.13
CA SER A 817 -1.23 -29.68 -8.90
C SER A 817 -0.87 -30.97 -8.16
N VAL A 818 -1.86 -31.84 -7.99
CA VAL A 818 -1.76 -33.11 -7.27
C VAL A 818 -1.91 -34.26 -8.26
N SER A 819 -0.80 -34.92 -8.60
CA SER A 819 -0.80 -36.10 -9.47
C SER A 819 -1.40 -37.32 -8.77
N GLN A 820 -2.37 -37.99 -9.43
CA GLN A 820 -3.02 -39.22 -8.95
C GLN A 820 -2.68 -40.49 -9.76
N GLY A 821 -1.75 -40.41 -10.73
CA GLY A 821 -1.40 -41.55 -11.59
C GLY A 821 0.09 -41.59 -11.96
N ALA A 822 0.52 -40.67 -12.83
CA ALA A 822 1.93 -40.49 -13.16
C ALA A 822 2.44 -39.12 -12.67
N THR A 823 3.73 -39.05 -12.36
CA THR A 823 4.40 -37.77 -12.13
C THR A 823 4.57 -37.04 -13.46
N THR A 824 4.52 -35.70 -13.43
CA THR A 824 4.76 -34.87 -14.61
C THR A 824 5.89 -33.91 -14.29
N ALA A 825 6.98 -33.99 -15.06
CA ALA A 825 8.24 -33.32 -14.76
C ALA A 825 8.43 -31.96 -15.45
N THR A 826 7.43 -31.47 -16.18
CA THR A 826 7.57 -30.27 -17.04
C THR A 826 7.54 -28.96 -16.24
N HIS A 827 6.62 -28.85 -15.27
CA HIS A 827 6.46 -27.64 -14.46
C HIS A 827 6.83 -27.92 -13.01
N THR A 828 8.13 -27.99 -12.74
CA THR A 828 8.65 -28.30 -11.41
C THR A 828 8.54 -27.12 -10.44
N LEU A 829 8.63 -27.40 -9.15
CA LEU A 829 8.57 -26.40 -8.08
C LEU A 829 9.92 -26.29 -7.37
N PRO A 830 10.49 -25.11 -7.14
CA PRO A 830 11.62 -24.99 -6.24
C PRO A 830 11.14 -25.11 -4.78
N LEU A 831 11.81 -25.95 -3.98
CA LEU A 831 11.56 -26.16 -2.55
C LEU A 831 12.83 -25.87 -1.74
N GLU A 832 12.71 -25.06 -0.69
CA GLU A 832 13.78 -24.77 0.25
C GLU A 832 13.38 -25.19 1.67
N LEU A 833 14.25 -25.95 2.33
CA LEU A 833 14.07 -26.48 3.68
C LEU A 833 15.19 -26.02 4.59
N HIS A 834 14.83 -25.56 5.78
CA HIS A 834 15.76 -25.27 6.88
C HIS A 834 15.42 -26.16 8.07
N TYR A 835 16.43 -26.59 8.81
CA TYR A 835 16.27 -27.50 9.94
C TYR A 835 17.29 -27.26 11.05
N THR A 836 16.91 -27.66 12.26
CA THR A 836 17.75 -27.60 13.45
C THR A 836 17.77 -28.98 14.15
N PRO A 837 18.89 -29.39 14.77
CA PRO A 837 20.19 -28.71 14.80
C PRO A 837 20.88 -28.71 13.43
N ALA A 838 21.64 -27.65 13.12
CA ALA A 838 22.31 -27.50 11.83
C ALA A 838 23.34 -28.62 11.53
N ALA A 839 23.85 -29.26 12.59
CA ALA A 839 24.76 -30.41 12.51
C ALA A 839 24.06 -31.74 12.15
N ALA A 840 22.72 -31.78 12.12
CA ALA A 840 22.00 -33.01 11.79
C ALA A 840 22.32 -33.47 10.36
N THR A 841 22.60 -34.76 10.19
CA THR A 841 22.80 -35.37 8.87
C THR A 841 21.47 -35.89 8.32
N ILE A 842 20.92 -35.24 7.29
CA ILE A 842 19.63 -35.62 6.71
C ILE A 842 19.77 -36.78 5.71
N THR A 843 19.06 -37.88 6.01
CA THR A 843 19.05 -39.14 5.24
C THR A 843 17.78 -39.31 4.41
N GLU A 844 16.64 -38.77 4.87
CA GLU A 844 15.37 -38.82 4.15
C GLU A 844 14.65 -37.47 4.17
N VAL A 845 14.10 -37.09 3.02
CA VAL A 845 13.11 -36.01 2.89
C VAL A 845 11.88 -36.62 2.24
N ASN A 846 10.77 -36.69 2.97
CA ASN A 846 9.47 -37.10 2.42
C ASN A 846 8.53 -35.90 2.37
N ILE A 847 7.61 -35.93 1.42
CA ILE A 847 6.53 -34.95 1.29
C ILE A 847 5.20 -35.66 1.31
N GLY A 848 4.23 -35.07 1.98
CA GLY A 848 2.87 -35.56 2.13
C GLY A 848 1.85 -34.47 1.82
N ILE A 849 0.63 -34.89 1.59
CA ILE A 849 -0.51 -34.00 1.38
C ILE A 849 -1.69 -34.45 2.23
N SER A 850 -2.51 -33.50 2.68
CA SER A 850 -3.81 -33.77 3.29
C SER A 850 -4.75 -32.58 3.09
N ALA A 851 -6.06 -32.80 3.23
CA ALA A 851 -7.06 -31.72 3.34
C ALA A 851 -6.92 -30.93 4.65
N GLY A 852 -6.00 -31.36 5.53
CA GLY A 852 -6.12 -31.26 6.97
C GLY A 852 -4.83 -31.01 7.73
N GLY A 853 -3.66 -30.87 7.11
CA GLY A 853 -2.37 -30.63 7.82
C GLY A 853 -1.90 -31.78 8.74
N GLY A 854 -2.77 -32.29 9.61
CA GLY A 854 -2.60 -33.47 10.45
C GLY A 854 -2.72 -34.77 9.66
N ASN A 855 -1.95 -35.77 10.10
CA ASN A 855 -1.82 -37.09 9.50
C ASN A 855 -1.66 -37.08 7.96
N PRO A 856 -0.73 -36.29 7.39
CA PRO A 856 -0.55 -36.23 5.95
C PRO A 856 -0.14 -37.59 5.40
N ALA A 857 -0.70 -37.96 4.25
CA ALA A 857 -0.31 -39.17 3.53
C ALA A 857 1.07 -38.92 2.88
N PHE A 858 2.13 -39.33 3.58
CA PHE A 858 3.48 -39.18 3.08
C PHE A 858 3.74 -40.10 1.89
N SER A 859 4.31 -39.52 0.83
CA SER A 859 4.89 -40.30 -0.25
C SER A 859 6.03 -41.17 0.29
N THR A 860 6.11 -42.39 -0.23
CA THR A 860 7.24 -43.30 0.02
C THR A 860 8.51 -42.86 -0.72
N VAL A 861 8.41 -41.91 -1.65
CA VAL A 861 9.55 -41.37 -2.39
C VAL A 861 10.42 -40.52 -1.45
N ASN A 862 11.71 -40.87 -1.36
CA ASN A 862 12.71 -40.01 -0.76
C ASN A 862 13.13 -38.93 -1.76
N LEU A 863 12.78 -37.67 -1.50
CA LEU A 863 13.04 -36.54 -2.39
C LEU A 863 14.54 -36.27 -2.58
N LEU A 864 15.41 -36.73 -1.68
CA LEU A 864 16.87 -36.62 -1.82
C LEU A 864 17.44 -37.35 -3.05
N SER A 865 16.64 -38.21 -3.69
CA SER A 865 16.95 -38.80 -5.00
C SER A 865 16.87 -37.82 -6.16
N GLN A 866 16.14 -36.71 -6.01
CA GLN A 866 16.08 -35.63 -6.98
C GLN A 866 17.25 -34.65 -6.79
N VAL A 867 17.53 -33.83 -7.81
CA VAL A 867 18.60 -32.83 -7.76
C VAL A 867 18.42 -31.91 -6.56
N ASN A 868 19.43 -31.85 -5.68
CA ASN A 868 19.43 -31.04 -4.48
C ASN A 868 20.82 -30.52 -4.13
N THR A 869 20.87 -29.47 -3.30
CA THR A 869 22.07 -28.99 -2.64
C THR A 869 21.86 -29.06 -1.13
N LYS A 870 22.90 -29.47 -0.39
CA LYS A 870 22.87 -29.60 1.08
C LYS A 870 23.98 -28.76 1.68
N SER A 871 23.64 -28.08 2.77
CA SER A 871 24.60 -27.41 3.66
C SER A 871 24.11 -27.58 5.10
N ALA A 872 24.91 -27.20 6.09
CA ALA A 872 24.52 -27.29 7.49
C ALA A 872 23.18 -26.57 7.72
N GLY A 873 22.21 -27.28 8.30
CA GLY A 873 20.86 -26.76 8.57
C GLY A 873 19.98 -26.49 7.35
N LYS A 874 20.38 -26.88 6.13
CA LYS A 874 19.65 -26.50 4.90
C LYS A 874 19.67 -27.54 3.77
N VAL A 875 18.53 -27.72 3.10
CA VAL A 875 18.39 -28.49 1.84
C VAL A 875 17.61 -27.66 0.82
N LYS A 876 18.12 -27.52 -0.41
CA LYS A 876 17.39 -26.88 -1.52
C LYS A 876 17.18 -27.84 -2.68
N PHE A 877 15.97 -27.85 -3.22
CA PHE A 877 15.58 -28.49 -4.46
C PHE A 877 15.24 -27.42 -5.49
N PRO A 878 16.09 -27.15 -6.49
CA PRO A 878 15.83 -26.09 -7.48
C PRO A 878 14.69 -26.42 -8.46
N SER A 879 14.30 -27.69 -8.57
CA SER A 879 13.35 -28.19 -9.56
C SER A 879 12.70 -29.49 -9.09
N LEU A 880 11.95 -29.41 -8.00
CA LEU A 880 11.24 -30.55 -7.41
C LEU A 880 10.07 -30.99 -8.30
N VAL A 881 10.04 -32.28 -8.65
CA VAL A 881 8.85 -32.95 -9.18
C VAL A 881 8.08 -33.50 -7.99
N LEU A 882 6.82 -33.07 -7.81
CA LEU A 882 5.98 -33.64 -6.76
C LEU A 882 5.69 -35.12 -7.06
N PRO A 883 5.77 -36.01 -6.05
CA PRO A 883 5.41 -37.40 -6.23
C PRO A 883 3.91 -37.56 -6.45
N VAL A 884 3.49 -38.76 -6.88
CA VAL A 884 2.08 -39.13 -6.88
C VAL A 884 1.59 -39.30 -5.45
N PHE A 885 0.44 -38.71 -5.15
CA PHE A 885 -0.22 -38.85 -3.86
C PHE A 885 -1.39 -39.83 -4.02
N ALA A 886 -1.36 -40.92 -3.27
CA ALA A 886 -2.45 -41.89 -3.25
C ALA A 886 -3.65 -41.35 -2.46
N GLY A 887 -4.86 -41.66 -2.90
CA GLY A 887 -6.11 -41.30 -2.20
C GLY A 887 -7.11 -40.55 -3.08
N ALA A 888 -8.29 -40.29 -2.51
CA ALA A 888 -9.34 -39.53 -3.16
C ALA A 888 -8.92 -38.06 -3.37
N LYS A 889 -9.57 -37.39 -4.33
CA LYS A 889 -9.42 -35.94 -4.53
C LYS A 889 -9.88 -35.23 -3.26
N LEU A 890 -9.10 -34.25 -2.81
CA LEU A 890 -9.43 -33.46 -1.63
C LEU A 890 -10.63 -32.57 -1.94
N ASP A 891 -11.53 -32.50 -0.97
CA ASP A 891 -12.73 -31.68 -1.01
C ASP A 891 -12.56 -30.31 -0.35
N LYS A 892 -11.34 -29.96 0.07
CA LYS A 892 -10.93 -28.70 0.71
C LYS A 892 -9.58 -28.26 0.16
N LYS A 893 -9.06 -27.11 0.64
CA LYS A 893 -7.66 -26.73 0.44
C LYS A 893 -6.71 -27.84 0.93
N ALA A 894 -5.61 -28.01 0.21
CA ALA A 894 -4.55 -28.95 0.51
C ALA A 894 -3.45 -28.29 1.34
N VAL A 895 -2.96 -29.01 2.34
CA VAL A 895 -1.72 -28.67 3.05
C VAL A 895 -0.63 -29.63 2.57
N VAL A 896 0.48 -29.05 2.10
CA VAL A 896 1.67 -29.79 1.71
C VAL A 896 2.62 -29.80 2.91
N THR A 897 3.08 -30.98 3.31
CA THR A 897 3.90 -31.13 4.53
C THR A 897 5.15 -31.94 4.24
N VAL A 898 6.29 -31.52 4.75
CA VAL A 898 7.56 -32.26 4.69
C VAL A 898 7.89 -32.93 6.02
N ARG A 899 8.58 -34.06 5.94
CA ARG A 899 9.18 -34.75 7.07
C ARG A 899 10.64 -35.05 6.77
N LEU A 900 11.51 -34.76 7.72
CA LEU A 900 12.92 -35.10 7.68
C LEU A 900 13.18 -36.31 8.56
N LYS A 901 14.03 -37.23 8.07
CA LYS A 901 14.76 -38.16 8.95
C LYS A 901 16.25 -37.96 8.77
N GLY A 902 16.99 -38.19 9.84
CA GLY A 902 18.42 -38.02 9.85
C GLY A 902 19.06 -38.55 11.12
N ARG A 903 20.30 -38.14 11.35
CA ARG A 903 21.03 -38.44 12.59
C ARG A 903 21.51 -37.17 13.27
N ILE A 904 21.38 -37.12 14.59
CA ILE A 904 21.97 -36.11 15.48
C ILE A 904 22.88 -36.86 16.43
N ASP A 905 24.17 -36.51 16.49
CA ASP A 905 25.17 -37.20 17.33
C ASP A 905 25.13 -38.73 17.19
N ASN A 906 24.98 -39.22 15.96
CA ASN A 906 24.82 -40.64 15.61
C ASN A 906 23.56 -41.35 16.15
N THR A 907 22.57 -40.62 16.69
CA THR A 907 21.24 -41.16 17.01
C THR A 907 20.25 -40.81 15.92
N ASP A 908 19.42 -41.78 15.50
CA ASP A 908 18.37 -41.53 14.51
C ASP A 908 17.31 -40.57 15.07
N ALA A 909 16.91 -39.59 14.26
CA ALA A 909 15.93 -38.58 14.60
C ALA A 909 14.98 -38.35 13.42
N SER A 910 13.73 -38.02 13.72
CA SER A 910 12.71 -37.62 12.76
C SER A 910 12.11 -36.30 13.20
N SER A 911 11.83 -35.41 12.24
CA SER A 911 11.03 -34.23 12.53
C SER A 911 9.56 -34.60 12.70
N ASP A 912 8.86 -33.85 13.55
CA ASP A 912 7.40 -33.87 13.60
C ASP A 912 6.84 -33.02 12.45
N PRO A 913 6.05 -33.60 11.52
CA PRO A 913 5.40 -32.86 10.45
C PRO A 913 4.49 -31.71 10.91
N ALA A 914 3.88 -31.82 12.09
CA ALA A 914 3.02 -30.78 12.65
C ALA A 914 3.82 -29.56 13.14
N GLU A 915 5.14 -29.68 13.19
CA GLU A 915 6.06 -28.70 13.74
C GLU A 915 6.96 -28.12 12.64
N GLY A 916 6.49 -27.06 11.99
CA GLY A 916 7.22 -26.35 10.93
C GLY A 916 7.36 -27.11 9.61
N GLY A 917 6.83 -28.34 9.52
CA GLY A 917 6.86 -29.15 8.30
C GLY A 917 5.91 -28.66 7.19
N GLN A 918 4.94 -27.80 7.49
CA GLN A 918 4.03 -27.26 6.48
C GLN A 918 4.78 -26.36 5.49
N VAL A 919 4.62 -26.63 4.20
CA VAL A 919 5.31 -25.90 3.13
C VAL A 919 4.56 -24.62 2.82
N GLN A 920 5.16 -23.47 3.12
CA GLN A 920 4.56 -22.17 2.86
C GLN A 920 4.89 -21.64 1.45
N PHE A 921 4.06 -20.75 0.94
CA PHE A 921 4.29 -19.92 -0.23
C PHE A 921 3.74 -18.52 0.03
N LYS A 922 4.59 -17.48 -0.02
CA LYS A 922 4.23 -16.09 0.33
C LYS A 922 3.46 -15.94 1.66
N GLY A 923 3.82 -16.76 2.64
CA GLY A 923 3.18 -16.81 3.97
C GLY A 923 1.95 -17.73 4.08
N ASP A 924 1.40 -18.21 2.97
CA ASP A 924 0.24 -19.11 2.96
C ASP A 924 0.69 -20.58 2.99
N THR A 925 0.02 -21.42 3.79
CA THR A 925 0.26 -22.89 3.85
C THR A 925 -0.88 -23.71 3.25
N ALA A 926 -1.92 -23.02 2.75
CA ALA A 926 -3.19 -23.58 2.30
C ALA A 926 -3.33 -23.45 0.77
N TYR A 927 -3.18 -24.55 0.04
CA TYR A 927 -3.20 -24.54 -1.43
C TYR A 927 -4.55 -24.99 -1.98
N ILE A 928 -5.04 -24.37 -3.05
CA ILE A 928 -6.14 -24.88 -3.85
C ILE A 928 -5.62 -26.07 -4.67
N PRO A 929 -6.12 -27.31 -4.45
CA PRO A 929 -5.64 -28.46 -5.17
C PRO A 929 -6.20 -28.49 -6.59
N LEU A 930 -5.32 -28.71 -7.56
CA LEU A 930 -5.66 -28.97 -8.95
C LEU A 930 -5.42 -30.44 -9.28
N TYR A 931 -6.37 -31.06 -9.97
CA TYR A 931 -6.30 -32.42 -10.45
C TYR A 931 -6.39 -32.45 -11.96
N LEU A 932 -5.77 -33.45 -12.57
CA LEU A 932 -5.86 -33.62 -14.01
C LEU A 932 -7.24 -34.17 -14.38
N ALA A 933 -8.10 -33.36 -15.01
CA ALA A 933 -9.44 -33.76 -15.45
C ALA A 933 -9.39 -34.96 -16.41
N ASN A 934 -8.35 -35.02 -17.24
CA ASN A 934 -8.10 -36.10 -18.20
C ASN A 934 -7.81 -37.47 -17.54
N ASN A 935 -7.62 -37.55 -16.22
CA ASN A 935 -7.54 -38.84 -15.54
C ASN A 935 -8.90 -39.55 -15.42
N GLU A 936 -10.01 -38.83 -15.56
CA GLU A 936 -11.34 -39.43 -15.61
C GLU A 936 -11.62 -39.94 -17.03
N ALA A 937 -11.75 -41.25 -17.22
CA ALA A 937 -11.89 -41.85 -18.54
C ALA A 937 -13.05 -41.26 -19.38
N ALA A 938 -14.17 -40.92 -18.72
CA ALA A 938 -15.32 -40.29 -19.36
C ALA A 938 -15.09 -38.83 -19.79
N LEU A 939 -14.14 -38.13 -19.15
CA LEU A 939 -13.71 -36.78 -19.54
C LEU A 939 -12.64 -36.85 -20.62
N ALA A 940 -11.69 -37.78 -20.52
CA ALA A 940 -10.67 -37.99 -21.55
C ALA A 940 -11.30 -38.25 -22.94
N ALA A 941 -12.41 -39.00 -23.00
CA ALA A 941 -13.14 -39.25 -24.24
C ALA A 941 -13.88 -38.01 -24.81
N ARG A 942 -14.06 -36.94 -24.02
CA ARG A 942 -14.76 -35.71 -24.40
C ARG A 942 -13.84 -34.53 -24.62
N ARG A 943 -12.54 -34.66 -24.35
CA ARG A 943 -11.55 -33.65 -24.67
C ARG A 943 -11.44 -33.50 -26.20
N TYR A 944 -11.40 -32.28 -26.71
CA TYR A 944 -11.00 -32.01 -28.10
C TYR A 944 -9.57 -31.47 -28.12
N GLY A 945 -8.92 -31.42 -29.29
CA GLY A 945 -7.51 -31.01 -29.39
C GLY A 945 -6.50 -32.06 -28.90
N ALA A 946 -5.21 -31.74 -28.98
CA ALA A 946 -4.12 -32.54 -28.44
C ALA A 946 -3.66 -31.95 -27.10
N ARG A 947 -3.18 -32.80 -26.18
CA ARG A 947 -2.72 -32.38 -24.85
C ARG A 947 -1.21 -32.33 -24.74
N ASP A 948 -0.68 -31.22 -24.24
CA ASP A 948 0.74 -31.08 -23.92
C ASP A 948 1.14 -31.69 -22.56
N ALA A 949 2.39 -32.14 -22.45
CA ALA A 949 2.92 -32.73 -21.22
C ALA A 949 3.10 -31.66 -20.12
N GLY A 950 2.31 -31.74 -19.04
CA GLY A 950 2.27 -30.67 -18.02
C GLY A 950 1.40 -29.48 -18.43
N GLY A 951 0.90 -29.49 -19.67
CA GLY A 951 -0.07 -28.56 -20.22
C GLY A 951 -1.47 -28.76 -19.64
N ASP A 952 -2.48 -28.45 -20.43
CA ASP A 952 -3.89 -28.22 -20.06
C ASP A 952 -4.59 -29.32 -19.20
N SER A 953 -5.84 -29.03 -18.87
CA SER A 953 -6.78 -29.88 -18.14
C SER A 953 -6.56 -30.00 -16.63
N TRP A 954 -5.69 -29.18 -16.02
CA TRP A 954 -5.63 -29.09 -14.55
C TRP A 954 -6.80 -28.27 -14.05
N ALA A 955 -7.61 -28.85 -13.16
CA ALA A 955 -8.88 -28.28 -12.75
C ALA A 955 -9.11 -28.51 -11.26
N THR A 956 -9.89 -27.64 -10.62
CA THR A 956 -10.35 -27.91 -9.25
C THR A 956 -11.28 -29.13 -9.24
N ARG A 957 -11.39 -29.81 -8.09
CA ARG A 957 -12.29 -30.97 -7.95
C ARG A 957 -13.73 -30.63 -8.35
N LEU A 958 -14.22 -29.45 -7.97
CA LEU A 958 -15.58 -29.02 -8.28
C LEU A 958 -15.78 -28.72 -9.76
N ALA A 959 -14.77 -28.14 -10.44
CA ALA A 959 -14.79 -27.98 -11.89
C ALA A 959 -14.86 -29.34 -12.61
N ILE A 960 -14.07 -30.33 -12.15
CA ILE A 960 -14.14 -31.71 -12.68
C ILE A 960 -15.52 -32.33 -12.45
N ALA A 961 -16.09 -32.18 -11.26
CA ALA A 961 -17.42 -32.72 -10.95
C ALA A 961 -18.51 -32.08 -11.82
N TRP A 962 -18.43 -30.76 -12.04
CA TRP A 962 -19.33 -30.05 -12.95
C TRP A 962 -19.16 -30.54 -14.40
N LEU A 963 -17.93 -30.69 -14.90
CA LEU A 963 -17.68 -31.25 -16.23
C LEU A 963 -18.21 -32.68 -16.38
N ALA A 964 -18.03 -33.52 -15.35
CA ALA A 964 -18.52 -34.89 -15.34
C ALA A 964 -20.06 -34.97 -15.35
N GLY A 965 -20.74 -34.00 -14.71
CA GLY A 965 -22.19 -33.90 -14.68
C GLY A 965 -22.83 -33.36 -15.97
N ASN A 966 -22.04 -32.77 -16.87
CA ASN A 966 -22.52 -32.22 -18.14
C ASN A 966 -22.01 -33.03 -19.34
N ALA A 967 -22.68 -32.92 -20.49
CA ALA A 967 -22.29 -33.61 -21.72
C ALA A 967 -21.29 -32.82 -22.60
N TYR A 968 -20.81 -31.67 -22.13
CA TYR A 968 -19.94 -30.77 -22.89
C TYR A 968 -18.63 -31.42 -23.32
N ARG A 969 -18.11 -31.03 -24.49
CA ARG A 969 -16.72 -31.29 -24.87
C ARG A 969 -15.87 -30.09 -24.50
N PHE A 970 -14.70 -30.34 -23.95
CA PHE A 970 -13.82 -29.33 -23.36
C PHE A 970 -12.40 -29.43 -23.89
N ASP A 971 -11.61 -28.38 -23.71
CA ASP A 971 -10.17 -28.38 -24.00
C ASP A 971 -9.40 -27.67 -22.88
N ASP A 972 -9.07 -26.39 -23.05
CA ASP A 972 -8.21 -25.65 -22.14
C ASP A 972 -8.85 -25.42 -20.76
N ILE A 973 -8.05 -25.60 -19.71
CA ILE A 973 -8.45 -25.31 -18.32
C ILE A 973 -7.38 -24.51 -17.57
N SER A 974 -6.34 -25.17 -17.07
CA SER A 974 -5.12 -24.50 -16.59
C SER A 974 -3.91 -25.41 -16.75
N GLY A 975 -2.72 -24.81 -16.76
CA GLY A 975 -1.46 -25.54 -16.74
C GLY A 975 -1.14 -26.14 -15.35
N GLN A 976 -0.20 -27.07 -15.31
CA GLN A 976 0.29 -27.67 -14.06
C GLN A 976 0.85 -26.58 -13.13
N HIS A 977 0.49 -26.61 -11.85
CA HIS A 977 0.84 -25.61 -10.84
C HIS A 977 0.50 -24.17 -11.23
N VAL A 978 -0.47 -23.95 -12.12
CA VAL A 978 -0.80 -22.62 -12.64
C VAL A 978 0.42 -21.95 -13.25
N THR A 979 1.15 -22.69 -14.08
CA THR A 979 2.33 -22.14 -14.75
C THR A 979 1.91 -21.06 -15.75
N GLN A 980 2.59 -19.91 -15.67
CA GLN A 980 2.28 -18.71 -16.46
C GLN A 980 3.54 -18.14 -17.14
N THR A 981 3.31 -17.24 -18.08
CA THR A 981 4.33 -16.33 -18.61
C THR A 981 4.59 -15.18 -17.63
N ALA A 982 5.68 -14.44 -17.82
CA ALA A 982 5.99 -13.26 -16.99
C ALA A 982 4.90 -12.18 -17.03
N THR A 983 4.06 -12.16 -18.07
CA THR A 983 2.94 -11.21 -18.24
C THR A 983 1.65 -11.63 -17.53
N GLY A 984 1.66 -12.78 -16.83
CA GLY A 984 0.48 -13.33 -16.16
C GLY A 984 -0.50 -14.08 -17.06
N ARG A 985 -0.15 -14.30 -18.34
CA ARG A 985 -0.89 -15.24 -19.22
C ARG A 985 -0.57 -16.67 -18.83
N SER A 986 -1.54 -17.58 -18.96
CA SER A 986 -1.29 -19.01 -18.83
C SER A 986 -0.21 -19.46 -19.82
N ILE A 987 0.59 -20.47 -19.45
CA ILE A 987 1.59 -21.05 -20.36
C ILE A 987 0.96 -21.70 -21.61
N LEU A 988 -0.36 -21.92 -21.58
CA LEU A 988 -1.16 -22.37 -22.71
C LEU A 988 -1.30 -21.31 -23.82
N GLY A 989 -0.84 -20.07 -23.57
CA GLY A 989 -0.73 -19.05 -24.59
C GLY A 989 -1.90 -18.08 -24.64
N HIS A 990 -2.84 -18.11 -23.69
CA HIS A 990 -4.01 -17.22 -23.64
C HIS A 990 -4.19 -16.53 -22.27
N SER A 991 -5.00 -15.47 -22.23
CA SER A 991 -5.28 -14.73 -20.97
C SER A 991 -6.27 -15.51 -20.13
N GLY A 992 -6.14 -15.46 -18.81
CA GLY A 992 -6.96 -16.33 -17.95
C GLY A 992 -6.40 -17.76 -17.85
N HIS A 993 -7.27 -18.75 -17.64
CA HIS A 993 -6.90 -20.17 -17.49
C HIS A 993 -5.84 -20.43 -16.42
N SER A 994 -5.87 -19.62 -15.35
CA SER A 994 -4.85 -19.59 -14.31
C SER A 994 -5.43 -19.91 -12.93
N ASP A 995 -6.59 -20.57 -12.85
CA ASP A 995 -7.16 -20.98 -11.56
C ASP A 995 -7.84 -22.36 -11.56
N GLY A 996 -7.79 -23.07 -12.70
CA GLY A 996 -8.44 -24.37 -12.85
C GLY A 996 -9.97 -24.32 -12.88
N GLN A 997 -10.57 -23.14 -13.11
CA GLN A 997 -12.04 -22.92 -13.14
C GLN A 997 -12.53 -22.19 -14.40
N GLN A 998 -11.61 -21.83 -15.27
CA GLN A 998 -11.84 -21.27 -16.60
C GLN A 998 -11.70 -22.38 -17.64
N ILE A 999 -12.72 -22.58 -18.48
CA ILE A 999 -12.83 -23.77 -19.33
C ILE A 999 -13.35 -23.39 -20.71
N ASP A 1000 -12.68 -23.87 -21.76
CA ASP A 1000 -13.13 -23.71 -23.14
C ASP A 1000 -13.94 -24.92 -23.62
N LEU A 1001 -15.11 -24.66 -24.20
CA LEU A 1001 -16.14 -25.65 -24.48
C LEU A 1001 -16.67 -25.52 -25.91
N ARG A 1002 -16.95 -26.64 -26.57
CA ARG A 1002 -17.62 -26.60 -27.89
C ARG A 1002 -19.04 -26.04 -27.78
N TYR A 1003 -19.47 -25.28 -28.78
CA TYR A 1003 -20.89 -24.96 -28.96
C TYR A 1003 -21.71 -26.24 -29.16
N ALA A 1004 -23.00 -26.19 -28.81
CA ALA A 1004 -23.92 -27.27 -29.13
C ALA A 1004 -24.11 -27.37 -30.64
N ASP A 1005 -24.17 -28.59 -31.19
CA ASP A 1005 -24.28 -28.80 -32.64
C ASP A 1005 -25.71 -28.68 -33.20
N GLY A 1006 -26.70 -28.46 -32.33
CA GLY A 1006 -28.12 -28.39 -32.70
C GLY A 1006 -28.80 -29.74 -32.92
N ALA A 1007 -28.07 -30.85 -32.81
CA ALA A 1007 -28.58 -32.23 -32.92
C ALA A 1007 -28.56 -32.99 -31.58
N GLY A 1008 -28.33 -32.28 -30.47
CA GLY A 1008 -28.25 -32.85 -29.12
C GLY A 1008 -26.83 -33.25 -28.69
N GLY A 1009 -25.81 -32.87 -29.45
CA GLY A 1009 -24.39 -33.14 -29.15
C GLY A 1009 -23.50 -31.90 -29.24
N TYR A 1010 -22.19 -32.16 -29.32
CA TYR A 1010 -21.12 -31.15 -29.33
C TYR A 1010 -20.05 -31.52 -30.38
N THR A 1011 -20.45 -31.85 -31.61
CA THR A 1011 -19.48 -32.18 -32.68
C THR A 1011 -18.53 -31.02 -33.00
N ASP A 1012 -17.33 -31.29 -33.52
CA ASP A 1012 -16.37 -30.21 -33.84
C ASP A 1012 -16.88 -29.28 -34.96
N THR A 1013 -17.58 -29.83 -35.96
CA THR A 1013 -18.11 -29.09 -37.13
C THR A 1013 -19.00 -27.91 -36.73
N LEU A 1014 -20.12 -28.16 -36.06
CA LEU A 1014 -21.02 -27.09 -35.59
C LEU A 1014 -20.73 -26.66 -34.15
N GLY A 1015 -19.71 -27.24 -33.52
CA GLY A 1015 -19.18 -26.83 -32.23
C GLY A 1015 -18.18 -25.68 -32.30
N GLY A 1016 -17.79 -25.26 -33.51
CA GLY A 1016 -17.01 -24.05 -33.76
C GLY A 1016 -15.64 -24.28 -34.40
N GLN A 1017 -15.17 -25.51 -34.61
CA GLN A 1017 -13.80 -25.74 -35.10
C GLN A 1017 -13.43 -24.86 -36.33
N ASN A 1018 -12.16 -24.41 -36.37
CA ASN A 1018 -11.64 -23.50 -37.39
C ASN A 1018 -12.36 -22.14 -37.38
N ASN A 1019 -12.41 -21.49 -36.21
CA ASN A 1019 -13.07 -20.20 -36.03
C ASN A 1019 -14.52 -20.12 -36.57
N GLY A 1020 -15.29 -21.20 -36.43
CA GLY A 1020 -16.71 -21.23 -36.77
C GLY A 1020 -17.02 -21.37 -38.26
N ALA A 1021 -16.05 -21.77 -39.09
CA ALA A 1021 -16.22 -21.80 -40.56
C ALA A 1021 -17.46 -22.60 -41.03
N ASP A 1022 -17.79 -23.72 -40.39
CA ASP A 1022 -18.97 -24.50 -40.77
C ASP A 1022 -20.28 -23.93 -40.21
N ILE A 1023 -20.23 -23.20 -39.09
CA ILE A 1023 -21.35 -22.39 -38.61
C ILE A 1023 -21.64 -21.27 -39.61
N GLU A 1024 -20.62 -20.60 -40.12
CA GLU A 1024 -20.75 -19.57 -41.16
C GLU A 1024 -21.37 -20.15 -42.45
N LYS A 1025 -20.88 -21.29 -42.93
CA LYS A 1025 -21.48 -21.98 -44.09
C LYS A 1025 -22.94 -22.32 -43.88
N LEU A 1026 -23.32 -22.77 -42.66
CA LEU A 1026 -24.72 -23.04 -42.32
C LEU A 1026 -25.56 -21.76 -42.37
N ILE A 1027 -25.07 -20.64 -41.83
CA ILE A 1027 -25.74 -19.33 -41.86
C ILE A 1027 -25.95 -18.88 -43.31
N ILE A 1028 -24.91 -18.94 -44.16
CA ILE A 1028 -24.98 -18.56 -45.58
C ILE A 1028 -25.99 -19.44 -46.33
N ALA A 1029 -25.95 -20.76 -46.11
CA ALA A 1029 -26.87 -21.69 -46.76
C ALA A 1029 -28.33 -21.49 -46.32
N ALA A 1030 -28.56 -21.25 -45.03
CA ALA A 1030 -29.90 -20.92 -44.51
C ALA A 1030 -30.43 -19.61 -45.10
N LYS A 1031 -29.57 -18.58 -45.24
CA LYS A 1031 -29.94 -17.32 -45.90
C LYS A 1031 -30.35 -17.55 -47.35
N ALA A 1032 -29.60 -18.36 -48.09
CA ALA A 1032 -29.94 -18.70 -49.47
C ALA A 1032 -31.30 -19.39 -49.58
N GLU A 1033 -31.65 -20.29 -48.64
CA GLU A 1033 -32.98 -20.90 -48.56
C GLU A 1033 -34.08 -19.88 -48.22
N VAL A 1034 -33.82 -18.90 -47.36
CA VAL A 1034 -34.80 -17.84 -47.05
C VAL A 1034 -35.06 -16.98 -48.29
N VAL A 1035 -34.02 -16.60 -49.02
CA VAL A 1035 -34.11 -15.77 -50.23
C VAL A 1035 -34.78 -16.51 -51.39
N THR A 1036 -34.38 -17.75 -51.66
CA THR A 1036 -34.93 -18.56 -52.77
C THR A 1036 -36.30 -19.17 -52.45
N ASN A 1037 -36.68 -19.19 -51.17
CA ASN A 1037 -37.95 -19.66 -50.64
C ASN A 1037 -38.42 -21.04 -51.17
N PRO A 1038 -37.59 -22.10 -51.13
CA PRO A 1038 -38.01 -23.44 -51.51
C PRO A 1038 -39.04 -24.00 -50.52
N ALA A 1039 -39.80 -25.01 -50.95
CA ALA A 1039 -40.85 -25.63 -50.14
C ALA A 1039 -40.33 -26.25 -48.82
N GLN A 1040 -39.11 -26.79 -48.84
CA GLN A 1040 -38.41 -27.29 -47.66
C GLN A 1040 -37.15 -26.45 -47.42
N LYS A 1041 -36.90 -26.06 -46.17
CA LYS A 1041 -35.74 -25.25 -45.75
C LYS A 1041 -34.92 -25.96 -44.66
N PRO A 1042 -34.28 -27.11 -44.97
CA PRO A 1042 -33.56 -27.89 -43.98
C PRO A 1042 -32.36 -27.17 -43.36
N LYS A 1043 -31.69 -26.25 -44.08
CA LYS A 1043 -30.56 -25.48 -43.51
C LYS A 1043 -31.06 -24.42 -42.54
N LEU A 1044 -32.17 -23.75 -42.85
CA LEU A 1044 -32.83 -22.86 -41.88
C LEU A 1044 -33.27 -23.61 -40.63
N ALA A 1045 -33.86 -24.80 -40.77
CA ALA A 1045 -34.27 -25.62 -39.63
C ALA A 1045 -33.07 -26.04 -38.75
N ALA A 1046 -31.96 -26.45 -39.37
CA ALA A 1046 -30.73 -26.79 -38.66
C ALA A 1046 -30.12 -25.56 -37.93
N LEU A 1047 -30.11 -24.39 -38.58
CA LEU A 1047 -29.65 -23.16 -37.94
C LEU A 1047 -30.52 -22.78 -36.73
N LEU A 1048 -31.85 -22.91 -36.84
CA LEU A 1048 -32.76 -22.64 -35.73
C LEU A 1048 -32.54 -23.62 -34.57
N ALA A 1049 -32.30 -24.90 -34.86
CA ALA A 1049 -31.96 -25.89 -33.83
C ALA A 1049 -30.63 -25.57 -33.14
N TRP A 1050 -29.62 -25.16 -33.91
CA TRP A 1050 -28.33 -24.71 -33.38
C TRP A 1050 -28.47 -23.48 -32.48
N ILE A 1051 -29.23 -22.46 -32.91
CA ILE A 1051 -29.52 -21.25 -32.11
C ILE A 1051 -30.25 -21.62 -30.83
N ALA A 1052 -31.30 -22.44 -30.92
CA ALA A 1052 -32.11 -22.82 -29.76
C ALA A 1052 -31.30 -23.61 -28.72
N ALA A 1053 -30.48 -24.58 -29.17
CA ALA A 1053 -29.64 -25.39 -28.29
C ALA A 1053 -28.60 -24.53 -27.55
N ASN A 1054 -27.90 -23.63 -28.27
CA ASN A 1054 -26.89 -22.78 -27.66
C ASN A 1054 -27.49 -21.72 -26.73
N ARG A 1055 -28.62 -21.09 -27.09
CA ARG A 1055 -29.32 -20.16 -26.18
C ARG A 1055 -29.76 -20.85 -24.88
N ALA A 1056 -30.29 -22.07 -24.98
CA ALA A 1056 -30.71 -22.85 -23.81
C ALA A 1056 -29.52 -23.20 -22.90
N MET A 1057 -28.43 -23.69 -23.49
CA MET A 1057 -27.18 -24.01 -22.79
C MET A 1057 -26.60 -22.77 -22.09
N LEU A 1058 -26.41 -21.67 -22.82
CA LEU A 1058 -25.84 -20.44 -22.27
C LEU A 1058 -26.73 -19.82 -21.18
N ALA A 1059 -28.05 -19.85 -21.36
CA ALA A 1059 -28.98 -19.42 -20.32
C ALA A 1059 -28.87 -20.29 -19.06
N GLN A 1060 -28.81 -21.62 -19.22
CA GLN A 1060 -28.66 -22.53 -18.10
C GLN A 1060 -27.38 -22.29 -17.31
N GLU A 1061 -26.24 -22.08 -17.98
CA GLU A 1061 -24.95 -21.94 -17.30
C GLU A 1061 -24.66 -20.51 -16.80
N ALA A 1062 -25.28 -19.48 -17.38
CA ALA A 1062 -25.10 -18.10 -16.92
C ALA A 1062 -25.96 -17.74 -15.69
N LEU A 1063 -27.03 -18.49 -15.40
CA LEU A 1063 -27.94 -18.21 -14.27
C LEU A 1063 -27.33 -18.47 -12.88
N PRO A 1064 -26.59 -19.57 -12.64
CA PRO A 1064 -26.10 -19.90 -11.31
C PRO A 1064 -25.14 -18.86 -10.71
N ALA A 1065 -25.15 -18.74 -9.37
CA ALA A 1065 -24.19 -17.93 -8.63
C ALA A 1065 -22.74 -18.43 -8.79
N ARG A 1066 -22.56 -19.73 -9.08
CA ARG A 1066 -21.26 -20.36 -9.34
C ARG A 1066 -20.62 -19.97 -10.67
N THR A 1067 -21.24 -19.15 -11.50
CA THR A 1067 -20.67 -18.69 -12.77
C THR A 1067 -20.23 -17.25 -12.61
N ARG A 1068 -18.97 -16.92 -12.94
CA ARG A 1068 -18.46 -15.54 -12.95
C ARG A 1068 -18.90 -14.84 -14.22
N VAL A 1069 -18.48 -15.41 -15.35
CA VAL A 1069 -18.69 -14.89 -16.69
C VAL A 1069 -18.64 -16.04 -17.70
N VAL A 1070 -19.31 -15.85 -18.82
CA VAL A 1070 -19.30 -16.72 -19.99
C VAL A 1070 -18.92 -15.86 -21.18
N TYR A 1071 -17.95 -16.26 -22.01
CA TYR A 1071 -17.61 -15.55 -23.24
C TYR A 1071 -18.06 -16.34 -24.46
N ILE A 1072 -18.64 -15.62 -25.44
CA ILE A 1072 -19.03 -16.16 -26.75
C ILE A 1072 -18.44 -15.30 -27.87
N GLY A 1073 -18.37 -15.88 -29.05
CA GLY A 1073 -17.75 -15.27 -30.22
C GLY A 1073 -18.51 -14.04 -30.75
N PRO A 1074 -17.78 -13.11 -31.37
CA PRO A 1074 -18.33 -11.89 -31.96
C PRO A 1074 -18.99 -12.17 -33.32
N SER A 1075 -19.25 -11.10 -34.09
CA SER A 1075 -19.63 -11.16 -35.51
C SER A 1075 -20.72 -12.19 -35.82
N LEU A 1076 -20.43 -13.24 -36.61
CA LEU A 1076 -21.42 -14.23 -37.05
C LEU A 1076 -22.11 -14.95 -35.89
N VAL A 1077 -21.39 -15.28 -34.83
CA VAL A 1077 -21.93 -16.00 -33.66
C VAL A 1077 -22.88 -15.08 -32.91
N LYS A 1078 -22.45 -13.85 -32.65
CA LYS A 1078 -23.26 -12.80 -32.03
C LYS A 1078 -24.51 -12.47 -32.85
N LEU A 1079 -24.39 -12.29 -34.16
CA LEU A 1079 -25.51 -11.96 -35.04
C LEU A 1079 -26.56 -13.07 -35.05
N ALA A 1080 -26.14 -14.33 -35.12
CA ALA A 1080 -27.05 -15.48 -35.08
C ALA A 1080 -27.67 -15.69 -33.70
N LEU A 1081 -26.86 -15.77 -32.65
CA LEU A 1081 -27.32 -16.10 -31.29
C LEU A 1081 -28.03 -14.94 -30.61
N VAL A 1082 -27.49 -13.72 -30.68
CA VAL A 1082 -28.01 -12.57 -29.92
C VAL A 1082 -29.04 -11.81 -30.75
N ASN A 1083 -28.70 -11.40 -31.97
CA ASN A 1083 -29.60 -10.56 -32.76
C ASN A 1083 -30.66 -11.35 -33.54
N GLY A 1084 -30.42 -12.64 -33.81
CA GLY A 1084 -31.28 -13.45 -34.68
C GLY A 1084 -31.27 -12.95 -36.12
N ARG A 1085 -30.09 -12.57 -36.63
CA ARG A 1085 -29.88 -11.94 -37.95
C ARG A 1085 -28.79 -12.65 -38.74
N PHE A 1086 -28.89 -12.61 -40.07
CA PHE A 1086 -27.87 -13.14 -40.98
C PHE A 1086 -26.70 -12.16 -41.20
N SER A 1087 -26.90 -10.87 -40.97
CA SER A 1087 -25.88 -9.84 -41.13
C SER A 1087 -26.13 -8.66 -40.18
N ALA A 1088 -25.24 -7.67 -40.19
CA ALA A 1088 -25.38 -6.44 -39.43
C ALA A 1088 -26.61 -5.60 -39.82
N ASP A 1089 -27.17 -5.80 -41.02
CA ASP A 1089 -28.38 -5.13 -41.47
C ASP A 1089 -29.58 -5.52 -40.57
N PRO A 1090 -30.22 -4.56 -39.87
CA PRO A 1090 -31.39 -4.85 -39.03
C PRO A 1090 -32.58 -5.48 -39.75
N ALA A 1091 -32.67 -5.35 -41.08
CA ALA A 1091 -33.71 -5.95 -41.89
C ALA A 1091 -33.45 -7.45 -42.18
N ASP A 1092 -32.20 -7.91 -42.09
CA ASP A 1092 -31.76 -9.25 -42.51
C ASP A 1092 -31.97 -10.30 -41.41
N LYS A 1093 -33.24 -10.50 -41.03
CA LYS A 1093 -33.65 -11.34 -39.91
C LYS A 1093 -33.65 -12.83 -40.27
N ILE A 1094 -33.21 -13.67 -39.34
CA ILE A 1094 -33.39 -15.13 -39.40
C ILE A 1094 -34.84 -15.45 -39.02
N PRO A 1095 -35.69 -15.95 -39.94
CA PRO A 1095 -37.07 -16.24 -39.63
C PRO A 1095 -37.19 -17.29 -38.52
N GLY A 1096 -37.95 -16.98 -37.47
CA GLY A 1096 -38.17 -17.88 -36.34
C GLY A 1096 -37.13 -17.81 -35.21
N ALA A 1097 -36.01 -17.10 -35.38
CA ALA A 1097 -35.01 -16.94 -34.31
C ALA A 1097 -35.36 -15.80 -33.34
N GLY A 1098 -35.68 -14.61 -33.87
CA GLY A 1098 -35.87 -13.39 -33.08
C GLY A 1098 -34.61 -12.93 -32.33
N ALA A 1099 -34.64 -11.72 -31.78
CA ALA A 1099 -33.59 -11.25 -30.88
C ALA A 1099 -33.68 -11.94 -29.52
N TRP A 1100 -32.53 -12.22 -28.91
CA TRP A 1100 -32.41 -12.86 -27.61
C TRP A 1100 -32.09 -11.85 -26.53
N LEU A 1101 -32.85 -11.88 -25.44
CA LEU A 1101 -32.45 -11.22 -24.20
C LEU A 1101 -31.36 -12.06 -23.53
N LYS A 1102 -30.12 -11.83 -23.95
CA LYS A 1102 -28.92 -12.51 -23.46
C LYS A 1102 -28.76 -12.31 -21.93
N PRO A 1103 -28.44 -13.35 -21.14
CA PRO A 1103 -28.13 -13.21 -19.71
C PRO A 1103 -26.95 -12.27 -19.48
N MET A 1104 -26.97 -11.55 -18.36
CA MET A 1104 -25.95 -10.53 -18.03
C MET A 1104 -24.51 -11.07 -17.93
N LYS A 1105 -24.34 -12.34 -17.55
CA LYS A 1105 -23.01 -12.96 -17.42
C LYS A 1105 -22.44 -13.47 -18.74
N VAL A 1106 -23.22 -13.45 -19.83
CA VAL A 1106 -22.72 -13.85 -21.16
C VAL A 1106 -22.15 -12.60 -21.82
N HIS A 1107 -20.84 -12.54 -22.00
CA HIS A 1107 -20.11 -11.47 -22.67
C HIS A 1107 -19.77 -11.89 -24.10
N ILE A 1108 -19.70 -10.91 -25.01
CA ILE A 1108 -19.28 -11.14 -26.39
C ILE A 1108 -17.85 -10.62 -26.51
N GLU A 1109 -16.90 -11.51 -26.81
CA GLU A 1109 -15.49 -11.14 -26.84
C GLU A 1109 -14.80 -11.72 -28.05
N LYS A 1110 -13.82 -10.98 -28.58
CA LYS A 1110 -12.97 -11.39 -29.68
C LYS A 1110 -12.31 -12.74 -29.37
N GLY A 1111 -12.17 -13.57 -30.41
CA GLY A 1111 -11.95 -15.00 -30.24
C GLY A 1111 -13.28 -15.74 -30.09
N HIS A 1112 -13.28 -16.88 -29.40
CA HIS A 1112 -14.49 -17.65 -29.05
C HIS A 1112 -15.44 -17.98 -30.22
N LEU A 1113 -14.95 -17.96 -31.45
CA LEU A 1113 -15.68 -18.51 -32.60
C LEU A 1113 -15.58 -20.03 -32.62
N SER A 1114 -14.46 -20.56 -32.07
CA SER A 1114 -14.18 -21.98 -32.00
C SER A 1114 -14.73 -22.70 -30.78
N HIS A 1115 -15.06 -21.95 -29.75
CA HIS A 1115 -15.54 -22.43 -28.46
C HIS A 1115 -16.32 -21.32 -27.76
N TRP A 1116 -17.06 -21.65 -26.72
CA TRP A 1116 -17.48 -20.69 -25.71
C TRP A 1116 -16.68 -20.96 -24.45
N HIS A 1117 -16.37 -19.90 -23.71
CA HIS A 1117 -15.58 -19.97 -22.49
C HIS A 1117 -16.48 -19.78 -21.28
N ILE A 1118 -16.21 -20.51 -20.20
CA ILE A 1118 -16.86 -20.29 -18.91
C ILE A 1118 -15.86 -20.17 -17.77
N SER A 1119 -16.06 -19.18 -16.93
CA SER A 1119 -15.35 -19.02 -15.66
C SER A 1119 -16.30 -19.31 -14.48
N LEU A 1120 -15.93 -20.28 -13.64
CA LEU A 1120 -16.72 -20.74 -12.50
C LEU A 1120 -16.19 -20.16 -11.18
N THR A 1121 -17.02 -20.04 -10.15
CA THR A 1121 -16.69 -19.69 -8.75
C THR A 1121 -16.99 -20.88 -7.83
N ALA A 1122 -16.25 -21.97 -8.01
CA ALA A 1122 -16.41 -23.18 -7.23
C ALA A 1122 -15.34 -23.22 -6.13
N HIS A 1123 -15.60 -22.56 -4.99
CA HIS A 1123 -14.67 -22.59 -3.86
C HIS A 1123 -14.54 -24.03 -3.32
N PRO A 1124 -13.30 -24.56 -3.17
CA PRO A 1124 -13.04 -25.84 -2.51
C PRO A 1124 -13.58 -25.88 -1.08
#